data_AF-A0A931L609-F1
#
_entry.id   AF-A0A931L609-F1
#
_cell.length_a   1.000
_cell.length_b   1.000
_cell.length_c   1.000
_cell.angle_alpha   90.00
_cell.angle_beta   90.00
_cell.angle_gamma   90.00
#
_symmetry.space_group_name_H-M   'P 1'
#
loop_
_entity.id
_entity.type
_entity.pdbx_description
1 polymer ?
#
loop_
_entity_poly.entity_id
_entity_poly.type
_entity_poly.pdbx_seq_one_letter_code
_entity_poly.pdbx_strand_id
1 'polypeptide(L)'
;MRLLVTAAVAAIALGGVGQALAQATATDAPAAAASDAAADAMPTDVFGGLKLRNIGPAFMSGRIADIEIMQHDPDTWIVGVASGGVWRTDNAGVTWKPIFDDQGSYSIGEVAIDPSNPNVIWVGTGENNGGRHLGFGDGVYRSKDGGETWENLGLKTSEHISKIIVHPDNPDVAWVAAQGPLWSPGRERGLYKTTDGGKTWKNVLSKGEWTGVTDLMIDPRDPDRLYAATWQHHRNVAAYMGGGPETGLFASTDGGETWTELTEGLPEENMGKIGLAMSPQNPDVLYAAIELERRTGGIWRSADRGASWTKMSDAVGGGTGPHYYQELFASPHQFDKIYMVSNTTMVSSDGGKTMVPLNNEYKHVDDHAIAFHPTNPDYILFGSDGGVYESRDGEKTWRYINNLPVTQFYKVAVDDAEPFYFVYGGTQDNSSQGGPSRTDNRHGIRNSDWFLTLFADGHQSATEPGNPDIMYAEWQEGNLVRHDRTTGENVHIQPQPKPGEPLERYNWDAPIYVSRHDPKRIYFASQRLWRSDDRGDSWTAVSGDLTRNQDRMQLPIMGRKWSWDAGWDFLAMSMYNTITSVGESPVDENVLYVGTDDGLIQATKDGGATWRKVPVGSLPGVPDTAFVNDIRADLHDRDTVYVALDNHKYGDYTPYLYRSTDGGTTWESMVGDLPERHLVWRIVQDHVDKDLFFLATEFGLYFSVDAGGQWVKLPGAPTISFRDVTIQRRENDVVAASFGRGFYVLDDLAPLRSVDAEALEKEAHLFPGRKAWWYFERHPLSYDEGGEQGHSYYRAPNPPFGATFTYFLKEGLKTTEEIRQEAEKKKIEAGEDTPFPGYDAIEKERREEEPKVILTVRNAAGEVVRRIEGPVEKGFHRVTWDLRYPPMEAIAAPVEGEDAPEGFLAAPGDYTVSLAKRVRGKTTELVGPQAFKVERLRTGALPGAPINEVVAFWERVAKLDRAVGASNQSIEALEAKLAGLKTAIGYTRTAPSDLDTEWSRLRNELDNIVEKLSGNQSKAVVGQEPEPNITQRLGKVGIGVGLSAYGPTKTHRQVLGYAEQDFAVVRERLVKLKDEAVPALEAAIIEAGGPVVGAGPIPAAGPVRQE
;
A
#
# COMPACT_ATOMS: atom_id res chain seq x y z
N MET A 1 65.13 58.09 5.29
CA MET A 1 64.53 58.16 3.95
C MET A 1 65.07 56.97 3.19
N ARG A 2 64.33 55.98 2.71
CA ARG A 2 62.90 55.68 2.63
C ARG A 2 62.86 54.26 2.03
N LEU A 3 61.96 53.36 2.33
CA LEU A 3 61.13 53.07 3.51
C LEU A 3 60.57 51.68 3.13
N LEU A 4 61.12 50.60 3.69
CA LEU A 4 60.70 49.96 4.95
C LEU A 4 59.32 49.27 4.80
N VAL A 5 59.09 48.02 5.20
CA VAL A 5 59.89 46.94 5.84
C VAL A 5 58.89 45.76 6.04
N THR A 6 59.21 44.50 5.68
CA THR A 6 59.67 43.36 6.57
C THR A 6 58.57 42.88 7.55
N ALA A 7 58.48 41.63 8.03
CA ALA A 7 59.35 40.44 8.11
C ALA A 7 58.43 39.23 8.42
N ALA A 8 58.65 38.00 7.91
CA ALA A 8 59.50 36.92 8.44
C ALA A 8 59.06 36.43 9.86
N VAL A 9 58.96 35.14 10.21
CA VAL A 9 59.91 34.00 10.30
C VAL A 9 59.06 32.78 10.78
N ALA A 10 59.02 31.56 10.22
CA ALA A 10 59.97 30.45 10.02
C ALA A 10 60.21 29.48 11.22
N ALA A 11 60.56 28.23 10.85
CA ALA A 11 61.09 27.06 11.60
C ALA A 11 60.04 26.07 12.17
N ILE A 12 59.91 24.79 11.72
CA ILE A 12 60.83 23.63 11.51
C ILE A 12 61.37 23.00 12.80
N ALA A 13 60.95 21.76 13.08
CA ALA A 13 61.75 20.61 13.55
C ALA A 13 60.84 19.33 13.52
N LEU A 14 60.97 18.37 12.60
CA LEU A 14 61.93 17.26 12.44
C LEU A 14 61.93 16.14 13.51
N GLY A 15 61.64 14.93 13.04
CA GLY A 15 61.86 13.60 13.65
C GLY A 15 60.79 12.62 13.13
N GLY A 16 60.98 11.82 12.07
CA GLY A 16 61.95 10.72 11.90
C GLY A 16 61.53 9.55 12.81
N VAL A 17 61.25 8.31 12.40
CA VAL A 17 61.70 7.44 11.29
C VAL A 17 60.71 6.26 11.18
N GLY A 18 60.47 5.72 9.98
CA GLY A 18 59.76 4.44 9.81
C GLY A 18 59.54 3.99 8.36
N GLN A 19 60.61 3.47 7.73
CA GLN A 19 60.63 2.65 6.49
C GLN A 19 59.68 1.43 6.58
N ALA A 20 59.19 0.78 5.52
CA ALA A 20 59.30 0.88 4.07
C ALA A 20 58.19 0.00 3.45
N LEU A 21 57.68 0.36 2.27
CA LEU A 21 57.04 -0.59 1.34
C LEU A 21 57.48 -0.22 -0.09
N ALA A 22 57.92 -1.25 -0.81
CA ALA A 22 58.49 -1.18 -2.14
C ALA A 22 57.41 -1.04 -3.23
N GLN A 23 57.74 -0.25 -4.25
CA GLN A 23 56.98 -0.06 -5.48
C GLN A 23 57.10 -1.28 -6.42
N ALA A 24 56.00 -1.58 -7.11
CA ALA A 24 56.03 -2.15 -8.46
C ALA A 24 54.79 -1.68 -9.26
N THR A 25 55.00 -0.61 -10.04
CA THR A 25 54.49 -0.34 -11.40
C THR A 25 53.01 -0.63 -11.74
N ALA A 26 52.21 0.44 -11.74
CA ALA A 26 50.98 0.53 -12.52
C ALA A 26 51.33 1.00 -13.95
N THR A 27 50.93 0.24 -14.96
CA THR A 27 50.91 0.65 -16.36
C THR A 27 49.53 1.21 -16.68
N ASP A 28 49.49 2.46 -17.17
CA ASP A 28 48.31 3.14 -17.69
C ASP A 28 47.58 2.29 -18.74
N ALA A 29 46.35 1.87 -18.41
CA ALA A 29 45.34 1.51 -19.39
C ALA A 29 44.38 2.70 -19.53
N PRO A 30 43.95 3.07 -20.74
CA PRO A 30 43.21 4.30 -20.96
C PRO A 30 41.84 4.18 -20.29
N ALA A 31 41.57 5.08 -19.34
CA ALA A 31 40.23 5.35 -18.86
C ALA A 31 39.37 5.71 -20.09
N ALA A 32 38.51 4.80 -20.49
CA ALA A 32 37.42 5.11 -21.40
C ALA A 32 36.58 6.18 -20.69
N ALA A 33 36.60 7.40 -21.24
CA ALA A 33 35.65 8.44 -20.89
C ALA A 33 34.26 7.94 -21.28
N ALA A 34 33.60 7.24 -20.34
CA ALA A 34 32.16 7.06 -20.38
C ALA A 34 31.55 8.46 -20.24
N SER A 35 30.75 8.84 -21.23
CA SER A 35 29.99 10.09 -21.22
C SER A 35 29.02 10.13 -20.04
N ASP A 36 29.07 11.20 -19.24
CA ASP A 36 28.11 11.59 -18.19
C ASP A 36 26.68 11.88 -18.73
N ALA A 37 26.29 11.33 -19.88
CA ALA A 37 24.99 11.53 -20.52
C ALA A 37 24.07 10.30 -20.47
N ALA A 38 24.50 9.18 -19.86
CA ALA A 38 23.73 7.93 -19.78
C ALA A 38 23.07 7.68 -18.41
N ALA A 39 23.32 8.54 -17.41
CA ALA A 39 22.94 8.30 -16.01
C ALA A 39 21.46 8.58 -15.66
N ASP A 40 20.58 8.81 -16.64
CA ASP A 40 19.15 9.09 -16.38
C ASP A 40 18.24 8.52 -17.49
N ALA A 41 18.50 7.27 -17.91
CA ALA A 41 17.77 6.65 -19.01
C ALA A 41 16.31 6.30 -18.65
N MET A 42 16.00 6.11 -17.35
CA MET A 42 14.68 5.68 -16.86
C MET A 42 14.31 6.32 -15.51
N PRO A 43 13.92 7.61 -15.47
CA PRO A 43 13.54 8.26 -14.22
C PRO A 43 12.21 7.71 -13.68
N THR A 44 12.06 7.65 -12.35
CA THR A 44 10.91 7.04 -11.67
C THR A 44 9.56 7.66 -12.05
N ASP A 45 9.54 8.96 -12.33
CA ASP A 45 8.33 9.70 -12.72
C ASP A 45 7.69 9.17 -14.01
N VAL A 46 8.49 8.63 -14.92
CA VAL A 46 8.01 8.02 -16.18
C VAL A 46 7.08 6.84 -15.90
N PHE A 47 7.27 6.08 -14.83
CA PHE A 47 6.48 4.86 -14.56
C PHE A 47 5.25 5.11 -13.69
N GLY A 48 4.85 6.36 -13.47
CA GLY A 48 3.74 6.77 -12.61
C GLY A 48 2.39 6.08 -12.89
N GLY A 49 2.12 5.62 -14.12
CA GLY A 49 0.91 4.87 -14.47
C GLY A 49 0.94 3.37 -14.15
N LEU A 50 2.09 2.80 -13.76
CA LEU A 50 2.26 1.39 -13.37
C LEU A 50 2.21 1.25 -11.85
N LYS A 51 1.04 1.55 -11.27
CA LYS A 51 0.86 1.59 -9.81
C LYS A 51 0.56 0.22 -9.23
N LEU A 52 1.17 -0.07 -8.08
CA LEU A 52 0.78 -1.15 -7.19
C LEU A 52 -0.62 -0.88 -6.61
N ARG A 53 -1.47 -1.90 -6.63
CA ARG A 53 -2.81 -1.89 -6.04
C ARG A 53 -2.81 -2.68 -4.74
N ASN A 54 -3.15 -2.03 -3.63
CA ASN A 54 -3.35 -2.71 -2.35
C ASN A 54 -4.61 -3.60 -2.41
N ILE A 55 -4.52 -4.83 -1.91
CA ILE A 55 -5.64 -5.78 -1.86
C ILE A 55 -6.09 -6.13 -0.43
N GLY A 56 -5.54 -5.45 0.57
CA GLY A 56 -5.76 -5.76 1.99
C GLY A 56 -4.98 -6.99 2.46
N PRO A 57 -5.48 -7.70 3.50
CA PRO A 57 -6.72 -7.49 4.24
C PRO A 57 -6.67 -6.42 5.36
N ALA A 58 -7.81 -6.21 6.04
CA ALA A 58 -7.89 -5.55 7.35
C ALA A 58 -8.69 -6.37 8.40
N PHE A 59 -9.04 -7.63 8.12
CA PHE A 59 -9.85 -8.46 9.03
C PHE A 59 -9.05 -8.96 10.25
N MET A 60 -7.73 -8.94 10.13
CA MET A 60 -6.75 -9.03 11.21
C MET A 60 -5.72 -7.94 10.92
N SER A 61 -5.38 -7.13 11.93
CA SER A 61 -4.49 -5.98 11.75
C SER A 61 -3.05 -6.39 12.05
N GLY A 62 -2.18 -5.44 12.31
CA GLY A 62 -0.82 -5.69 12.80
C GLY A 62 -0.55 -4.96 14.09
N ARG A 63 0.69 -5.10 14.57
CA ARG A 63 1.11 -4.59 15.87
C ARG A 63 1.06 -3.08 16.00
N ILE A 64 0.39 -2.65 17.06
CA ILE A 64 0.27 -1.25 17.47
C ILE A 64 1.30 -0.98 18.55
N ALA A 65 2.26 -0.10 18.26
CA ALA A 65 3.33 0.25 19.19
C ALA A 65 2.84 1.26 20.24
N ASP A 66 2.00 2.21 19.83
CA ASP A 66 1.56 3.29 20.71
C ASP A 66 0.21 3.91 20.27
N ILE A 67 -0.53 4.47 21.22
CA ILE A 67 -1.85 5.10 21.00
C ILE A 67 -1.99 6.33 21.89
N GLU A 68 -2.34 7.45 21.28
CA GLU A 68 -2.69 8.69 21.98
C GLU A 68 -4.15 9.09 21.72
N ILE A 69 -4.89 9.40 22.78
CA ILE A 69 -6.25 9.95 22.72
C ILE A 69 -6.18 11.45 22.99
N MET A 70 -6.79 12.25 22.13
CA MET A 70 -6.84 13.69 22.30
C MET A 70 -7.69 14.08 23.53
N GLN A 71 -7.09 14.77 24.50
CA GLN A 71 -7.70 15.01 25.82
C GLN A 71 -8.99 15.84 25.77
N HIS A 72 -9.10 16.79 24.84
CA HIS A 72 -10.27 17.67 24.67
C HIS A 72 -11.23 17.20 23.56
N ASP A 73 -10.87 16.15 22.84
CA ASP A 73 -11.66 15.56 21.76
C ASP A 73 -11.41 14.05 21.69
N PRO A 74 -11.97 13.26 22.63
CA PRO A 74 -11.61 11.85 22.79
C PRO A 74 -12.04 10.94 21.63
N ASP A 75 -12.73 11.46 20.61
CA ASP A 75 -13.00 10.76 19.35
C ASP A 75 -11.81 10.85 18.37
N THR A 76 -10.84 11.72 18.65
CA THR A 76 -9.60 11.88 17.87
C THR A 76 -8.46 11.05 18.48
N TRP A 77 -7.90 10.13 17.69
CA TRP A 77 -6.79 9.26 18.10
C TRP A 77 -5.63 9.34 17.11
N ILE A 78 -4.42 9.24 17.64
CA ILE A 78 -3.19 9.04 16.87
C ILE A 78 -2.65 7.65 17.23
N VAL A 79 -2.41 6.83 16.21
CA VAL A 79 -1.99 5.43 16.37
C VAL A 79 -0.65 5.23 15.68
N GLY A 80 0.37 4.90 16.46
CA GLY A 80 1.70 4.51 15.98
C GLY A 80 1.75 3.01 15.72
N VAL A 81 1.98 2.61 14.47
CA VAL A 81 2.03 1.20 14.08
C VAL A 81 3.49 0.76 13.98
N ALA A 82 3.84 -0.37 14.62
CA ALA A 82 5.22 -0.87 14.70
C ALA A 82 5.93 -0.99 13.34
N SER A 83 5.18 -1.31 12.29
CA SER A 83 5.69 -1.37 10.91
C SER A 83 4.67 -0.85 9.88
N GLY A 84 3.94 0.21 10.17
CA GLY A 84 2.85 0.66 9.28
C GLY A 84 2.63 2.17 9.23
N GLY A 85 3.56 2.96 9.74
CA GLY A 85 3.46 4.42 9.85
C GLY A 85 2.53 4.89 10.97
N VAL A 86 2.10 6.15 10.89
CA VAL A 86 1.21 6.79 11.87
C VAL A 86 -0.14 7.06 11.23
N TRP A 87 -1.20 6.74 11.96
CA TRP A 87 -2.59 6.87 11.52
C TRP A 87 -3.38 7.77 12.45
N ARG A 88 -4.30 8.54 11.87
CA ARG A 88 -5.22 9.42 12.57
C ARG A 88 -6.67 9.03 12.28
N THR A 89 -7.50 9.12 13.30
CA THR A 89 -8.96 9.14 13.20
C THR A 89 -9.47 10.37 13.93
N ASP A 90 -10.54 10.99 13.42
CA ASP A 90 -11.26 12.10 14.09
C ASP A 90 -12.70 11.69 14.48
N ASN A 91 -13.03 10.40 14.36
CA ASN A 91 -14.38 9.86 14.60
C ASN A 91 -14.38 8.46 15.22
N ALA A 92 -13.50 8.24 16.19
CA ALA A 92 -13.40 7.01 16.98
C ALA A 92 -13.25 5.72 16.14
N GLY A 93 -12.39 5.77 15.12
CA GLY A 93 -12.02 4.62 14.29
C GLY A 93 -13.03 4.28 13.18
N VAL A 94 -14.03 5.13 12.92
CA VAL A 94 -14.95 4.93 11.78
C VAL A 94 -14.19 5.09 10.45
N THR A 95 -13.28 6.05 10.36
CA THR A 95 -12.38 6.25 9.21
C THR A 95 -10.96 6.57 9.66
N TRP A 96 -9.99 6.20 8.83
CA TRP A 96 -8.56 6.39 9.11
C TRP A 96 -7.87 7.19 8.00
N LYS A 97 -6.99 8.11 8.40
CA LYS A 97 -6.08 8.83 7.51
C LYS A 97 -4.63 8.46 7.87
N PRO A 98 -3.84 7.89 6.96
CA PRO A 98 -2.40 7.79 7.18
C PRO A 98 -1.79 9.20 7.12
N ILE A 99 -0.97 9.55 8.10
CA ILE A 99 -0.36 10.88 8.21
C ILE A 99 1.18 10.83 8.11
N PHE A 100 1.78 9.67 7.79
CA PHE A 100 3.24 9.48 7.80
C PHE A 100 3.79 8.71 6.57
N ASP A 101 2.98 8.50 5.54
CA ASP A 101 3.29 7.59 4.42
C ASP A 101 4.47 8.04 3.54
N ASP A 102 4.74 9.34 3.50
CA ASP A 102 5.79 9.96 2.68
C ASP A 102 7.09 10.23 3.45
N GLN A 103 7.19 9.81 4.71
CA GLN A 103 8.38 10.04 5.55
C GLN A 103 9.45 8.94 5.33
N GLY A 104 10.66 9.19 5.82
CA GLY A 104 11.83 8.33 5.62
C GLY A 104 11.78 6.99 6.36
N SER A 105 10.84 6.82 7.29
CA SER A 105 10.65 5.60 8.08
C SER A 105 9.17 5.21 8.15
N TYR A 106 8.92 3.92 8.29
CA TYR A 106 7.58 3.34 8.52
C TYR A 106 7.46 2.64 9.87
N SER A 107 8.58 2.43 10.57
CA SER A 107 8.59 1.78 11.88
C SER A 107 8.49 2.85 12.96
N ILE A 108 7.52 2.68 13.86
CA ILE A 108 7.18 3.67 14.89
C ILE A 108 7.38 3.03 16.26
N GLY A 109 8.04 3.76 17.16
CA GLY A 109 8.24 3.37 18.55
C GLY A 109 7.42 4.19 19.55
N GLU A 110 7.11 5.45 19.23
CA GLU A 110 6.37 6.37 20.12
C GLU A 110 5.64 7.44 19.29
N VAL A 111 4.42 7.80 19.71
CA VAL A 111 3.74 9.04 19.30
C VAL A 111 3.47 9.89 20.54
N ALA A 112 3.82 11.18 20.52
CA ALA A 112 3.59 12.08 21.64
C ALA A 112 2.87 13.34 21.19
N ILE A 113 1.77 13.67 21.87
CA ILE A 113 1.03 14.92 21.64
C ILE A 113 1.54 15.97 22.63
N ASP A 114 1.80 17.16 22.14
CA ASP A 114 2.18 18.29 22.98
C ASP A 114 1.01 18.69 23.92
N PRO A 115 1.22 18.68 25.25
CA PRO A 115 0.15 18.95 26.21
C PRO A 115 -0.38 20.38 26.15
N SER A 116 0.42 21.33 25.63
CA SER A 116 0.05 22.74 25.49
C SER A 116 -0.60 23.07 24.15
N ASN A 117 -0.36 22.25 23.11
CA ASN A 117 -0.91 22.46 21.77
C ASN A 117 -1.14 21.13 21.04
N PRO A 118 -2.39 20.63 20.96
CA PRO A 118 -2.69 19.33 20.37
C PRO A 118 -2.42 19.20 18.86
N ASN A 119 -2.14 20.31 18.16
CA ASN A 119 -1.71 20.26 16.75
C ASN A 119 -0.23 19.90 16.59
N VAL A 120 0.55 19.94 17.68
CA VAL A 120 1.96 19.56 17.67
C VAL A 120 2.07 18.09 18.06
N ILE A 121 2.54 17.28 17.11
CA ILE A 121 2.72 15.85 17.27
C ILE A 121 4.20 15.53 17.07
N TRP A 122 4.76 14.73 17.96
CA TRP A 122 6.11 14.20 17.86
C TRP A 122 6.03 12.70 17.58
N VAL A 123 6.93 12.20 16.74
CA VAL A 123 7.01 10.78 16.38
C VAL A 123 8.44 10.30 16.57
N GLY A 124 8.60 9.28 17.40
CA GLY A 124 9.83 8.52 17.52
C GLY A 124 9.79 7.33 16.57
N THR A 125 10.76 7.25 15.65
CA THR A 125 10.83 6.14 14.70
C THR A 125 11.69 4.99 15.24
N GLY A 126 11.37 3.78 14.77
CA GLY A 126 11.99 2.53 15.16
C GLY A 126 11.36 1.93 16.41
N GLU A 127 10.91 0.69 16.30
CA GLU A 127 10.21 0.00 17.38
C GLU A 127 11.12 -0.22 18.60
N ASN A 128 10.61 -0.02 19.81
CA ASN A 128 11.36 0.02 21.07
C ASN A 128 11.43 -1.34 21.82
N ASN A 129 11.26 -2.43 21.07
CA ASN A 129 11.33 -3.80 21.57
C ASN A 129 12.73 -4.41 21.32
N GLY A 130 13.02 -5.56 21.91
CA GLY A 130 14.25 -6.32 21.69
C GLY A 130 14.14 -7.44 20.65
N GLY A 131 13.10 -7.44 19.80
CA GLY A 131 12.74 -8.52 18.86
C GLY A 131 13.70 -8.75 17.67
N ARG A 132 13.53 -9.88 16.95
CA ARG A 132 14.38 -10.27 15.79
C ARG A 132 13.99 -9.64 14.45
N HIS A 133 12.76 -9.16 14.35
CA HIS A 133 12.11 -8.79 13.08
C HIS A 133 11.76 -7.30 13.03
N LEU A 134 12.30 -6.50 13.96
CA LEU A 134 11.96 -5.08 14.13
C LEU A 134 12.42 -4.26 12.93
N GLY A 135 11.63 -3.23 12.60
CA GLY A 135 12.06 -2.16 11.73
C GLY A 135 12.95 -1.17 12.49
N PHE A 136 13.94 -0.60 11.81
CA PHE A 136 14.76 0.48 12.35
C PHE A 136 14.25 1.84 11.87
N GLY A 137 14.39 2.84 12.73
CA GLY A 137 14.05 4.22 12.47
C GLY A 137 15.21 5.08 11.95
N ASP A 138 14.88 6.33 11.70
CA ASP A 138 15.80 7.40 11.30
C ASP A 138 15.59 8.68 12.15
N GLY A 139 15.19 8.50 13.40
CA GLY A 139 15.19 9.53 14.44
C GLY A 139 13.82 10.06 14.81
N VAL A 140 13.75 11.35 15.12
CA VAL A 140 12.56 12.02 15.66
C VAL A 140 11.96 12.97 14.63
N TYR A 141 10.64 12.92 14.49
CA TYR A 141 9.88 13.82 13.63
C TYR A 141 8.94 14.70 14.45
N ARG A 142 8.64 15.89 13.93
CA ARG A 142 7.63 16.78 14.51
C ARG A 142 6.73 17.36 13.42
N SER A 143 5.43 17.33 13.69
CA SER A 143 4.41 18.09 12.97
C SER A 143 3.91 19.23 13.85
N LYS A 144 3.52 20.35 13.22
CA LYS A 144 2.90 21.51 13.90
C LYS A 144 1.47 21.79 13.42
N ASP A 145 0.96 20.96 12.53
CA ASP A 145 -0.31 21.13 11.82
C ASP A 145 -1.18 19.86 11.88
N GLY A 146 -1.01 19.04 12.92
CA GLY A 146 -1.83 17.86 13.15
C GLY A 146 -1.51 16.68 12.23
N GLY A 147 -0.29 16.62 11.70
CA GLY A 147 0.23 15.53 10.88
C GLY A 147 0.20 15.77 9.36
N GLU A 148 -0.12 16.98 8.90
CA GLU A 148 -0.13 17.29 7.46
C GLU A 148 1.29 17.48 6.90
N THR A 149 2.17 18.11 7.68
CA THR A 149 3.60 18.25 7.35
C THR A 149 4.49 17.83 8.51
N TRP A 150 5.68 17.32 8.17
CA TRP A 150 6.65 16.78 9.12
C TRP A 150 8.05 17.32 8.86
N GLU A 151 8.80 17.50 9.95
CA GLU A 151 10.22 17.84 9.95
C GLU A 151 10.98 16.74 10.70
N ASN A 152 12.00 16.14 10.08
CA ASN A 152 12.95 15.26 10.78
C ASN A 152 13.94 16.12 11.59
N LEU A 153 13.91 15.97 12.90
CA LEU A 153 14.64 16.77 13.89
C LEU A 153 16.00 16.18 14.29
N GLY A 154 16.47 15.12 13.62
CA GLY A 154 17.73 14.46 13.95
C GLY A 154 17.56 13.22 14.82
N LEU A 155 18.63 12.83 15.52
CA LEU A 155 18.76 11.50 16.13
C LEU A 155 18.71 10.35 15.10
N LYS A 156 19.22 10.60 13.89
CA LYS A 156 19.09 9.70 12.73
C LYS A 156 19.74 8.33 12.89
N THR A 157 20.65 8.22 13.84
CA THR A 157 21.43 7.01 14.14
C THR A 157 21.01 6.35 15.45
N SER A 158 19.92 6.82 16.07
CA SER A 158 19.36 6.19 17.28
C SER A 158 18.69 4.86 16.98
N GLU A 159 18.12 4.72 15.77
CA GLU A 159 17.41 3.56 15.24
C GLU A 159 16.15 3.14 16.01
N HIS A 160 16.07 3.37 17.32
CA HIS A 160 14.95 3.00 18.19
C HIS A 160 14.72 4.10 19.23
N ILE A 161 13.56 4.75 19.14
CA ILE A 161 13.09 5.76 20.09
C ILE A 161 11.97 5.14 20.92
N SER A 162 12.12 5.13 22.24
CA SER A 162 11.20 4.43 23.13
C SER A 162 10.26 5.32 23.92
N LYS A 163 10.60 6.61 24.08
CA LYS A 163 9.77 7.59 24.80
C LYS A 163 10.09 9.00 24.35
N ILE A 164 9.06 9.83 24.23
CA ILE A 164 9.19 11.28 24.02
C ILE A 164 8.33 11.99 25.05
N ILE A 165 8.93 12.89 25.83
CA ILE A 165 8.18 13.78 26.74
C ILE A 165 8.41 15.22 26.33
N VAL A 166 7.32 15.93 26.04
CA VAL A 166 7.32 17.38 25.79
C VAL A 166 7.06 18.09 27.11
N HIS A 167 7.80 19.17 27.38
CA HIS A 167 7.62 19.95 28.60
C HIS A 167 6.19 20.55 28.66
N PRO A 168 5.48 20.46 29.79
CA PRO A 168 4.05 20.80 29.90
C PRO A 168 3.72 22.24 29.49
N ASP A 169 4.59 23.19 29.84
CA ASP A 169 4.39 24.62 29.57
C ASP A 169 5.30 25.18 28.47
N ASN A 170 6.16 24.37 27.84
CA ASN A 170 7.14 24.86 26.86
C ASN A 170 7.36 23.86 25.72
N PRO A 171 6.72 24.05 24.56
CA PRO A 171 6.78 23.11 23.45
C PRO A 171 8.13 23.04 22.73
N ASP A 172 9.09 23.89 23.11
CA ASP A 172 10.47 23.86 22.60
C ASP A 172 11.43 23.05 23.48
N VAL A 173 10.98 22.63 24.67
CA VAL A 173 11.74 21.74 25.55
C VAL A 173 11.15 20.33 25.48
N ALA A 174 11.97 19.35 25.14
CA ALA A 174 11.57 17.95 25.09
C ALA A 174 12.73 17.02 25.46
N TRP A 175 12.39 15.84 25.94
CA TRP A 175 13.31 14.76 26.24
C TRP A 175 12.96 13.52 25.41
N VAL A 176 13.99 12.85 24.91
CA VAL A 176 13.86 11.68 24.03
C VAL A 176 14.71 10.56 24.59
N ALA A 177 14.05 9.46 24.97
CA ALA A 177 14.70 8.21 25.33
C ALA A 177 15.09 7.47 24.05
N ALA A 178 16.38 7.49 23.74
CA ALA A 178 16.95 6.73 22.63
C ALA A 178 17.58 5.45 23.19
N GLN A 179 16.95 4.31 22.89
CA GLN A 179 17.52 3.00 23.22
C GLN A 179 18.82 2.77 22.48
N GLY A 180 18.97 3.35 21.27
CA GLY A 180 20.12 3.17 20.40
C GLY A 180 20.02 1.89 19.56
N PRO A 181 20.98 1.66 18.65
CA PRO A 181 20.97 0.50 17.73
C PRO A 181 20.83 -0.85 18.43
N LEU A 182 19.86 -1.69 18.04
CA LEU A 182 19.74 -3.02 18.66
C LEU A 182 20.93 -3.94 18.32
N TRP A 183 21.52 -3.75 17.14
CA TRP A 183 22.49 -4.68 16.55
C TRP A 183 23.94 -4.19 16.54
N SER A 184 24.23 -3.01 17.10
CA SER A 184 25.58 -2.45 17.10
C SER A 184 25.85 -1.51 18.28
N PRO A 185 27.13 -1.29 18.66
CA PRO A 185 27.46 -0.38 19.73
C PRO A 185 27.43 1.09 19.28
N GLY A 186 27.33 1.99 20.26
CA GLY A 186 27.52 3.43 20.11
C GLY A 186 26.33 4.12 19.47
N ARG A 187 26.65 5.07 18.56
CA ARG A 187 25.73 5.98 17.88
C ARG A 187 24.90 6.85 18.84
N GLU A 188 23.77 7.38 18.39
CA GLU A 188 22.89 8.23 19.19
C GLU A 188 22.09 7.37 20.19
N ARG A 189 22.69 7.14 21.36
CA ARG A 189 22.12 6.32 22.44
C ARG A 189 22.12 7.08 23.77
N GLY A 190 21.07 6.92 24.58
CA GLY A 190 20.92 7.58 25.89
C GLY A 190 19.68 8.47 25.96
N LEU A 191 19.65 9.40 26.93
CA LEU A 191 18.59 10.40 27.03
C LEU A 191 19.05 11.71 26.40
N TYR A 192 18.29 12.21 25.44
CA TYR A 192 18.57 13.49 24.78
C TYR A 192 17.57 14.55 25.23
N LYS A 193 18.04 15.77 25.46
CA LYS A 193 17.22 16.95 25.75
C LYS A 193 17.41 18.00 24.67
N THR A 194 16.32 18.62 24.24
CA THR A 194 16.33 19.84 23.45
C THR A 194 15.70 20.98 24.24
N THR A 195 16.10 22.22 23.94
CA THR A 195 15.49 23.45 24.48
C THR A 195 15.19 24.47 23.38
N ASP A 196 15.28 24.06 22.11
CA ASP A 196 15.09 24.91 20.93
C ASP A 196 14.15 24.29 19.90
N GLY A 197 13.29 23.38 20.36
CA GLY A 197 12.26 22.71 19.57
C GLY A 197 12.80 21.60 18.67
N GLY A 198 13.94 21.00 19.03
CA GLY A 198 14.56 19.87 18.35
C GLY A 198 15.63 20.25 17.30
N LYS A 199 16.07 21.51 17.27
CA LYS A 199 17.15 21.92 16.35
C LYS A 199 18.51 21.43 16.84
N THR A 200 18.68 21.36 18.15
CA THR A 200 19.86 20.78 18.79
C THR A 200 19.47 19.83 19.92
N TRP A 201 20.31 18.81 20.11
CA TRP A 201 20.13 17.76 21.12
C TRP A 201 21.37 17.64 22.00
N LYS A 202 21.16 17.64 23.31
CA LYS A 202 22.19 17.38 24.33
C LYS A 202 21.94 16.00 24.93
N ASN A 203 22.91 15.10 24.86
CA ASN A 203 22.87 13.84 25.60
C ASN A 203 23.10 14.14 27.09
N VAL A 204 22.10 13.87 27.93
CA VAL A 204 22.10 14.21 29.36
C VAL A 204 22.20 12.99 30.28
N LEU A 205 22.00 11.77 29.77
CA LEU A 205 22.21 10.51 30.50
C LEU A 205 22.70 9.42 29.55
N SER A 206 23.90 8.90 29.80
CA SER A 206 24.51 7.79 29.07
C SER A 206 25.46 7.02 30.00
N LYS A 207 25.53 5.69 29.87
CA LYS A 207 26.36 4.80 30.72
C LYS A 207 27.41 4.00 29.94
N GLY A 208 27.22 3.79 28.65
CA GLY A 208 28.17 3.06 27.80
C GLY A 208 27.66 2.87 26.36
N GLU A 209 28.48 2.27 25.50
CA GLU A 209 28.17 2.12 24.08
C GLU A 209 27.03 1.14 23.79
N TRP A 210 26.71 0.24 24.73
CA TRP A 210 25.61 -0.73 24.61
C TRP A 210 24.37 -0.36 25.44
N THR A 211 24.37 0.83 26.04
CA THR A 211 23.41 1.19 27.10
C THR A 211 22.67 2.46 26.75
N GLY A 212 21.38 2.32 26.42
CA GLY A 212 20.47 3.42 26.09
C GLY A 212 19.53 3.74 27.24
N VAL A 213 18.56 4.61 26.99
CA VAL A 213 17.44 4.83 27.91
C VAL A 213 16.20 4.21 27.29
N THR A 214 15.52 3.34 28.05
CA THR A 214 14.34 2.61 27.59
C THR A 214 13.04 3.25 28.03
N ASP A 215 13.04 3.99 29.14
CA ASP A 215 11.82 4.61 29.67
C ASP A 215 12.14 5.90 30.43
N LEU A 216 11.17 6.81 30.47
CA LEU A 216 11.25 8.14 31.04
C LEU A 216 9.90 8.56 31.62
N MET A 217 9.92 9.20 32.79
CA MET A 217 8.74 9.83 33.39
C MET A 217 9.07 11.25 33.86
N ILE A 218 8.07 12.13 33.82
CA ILE A 218 8.11 13.49 34.36
C ILE A 218 7.07 13.65 35.47
N ASP A 219 7.40 14.33 36.56
CA ASP A 219 6.39 14.72 37.56
C ASP A 219 5.52 15.85 36.98
N PRO A 220 4.21 15.66 36.77
CA PRO A 220 3.36 16.68 36.15
C PRO A 220 3.19 17.93 37.01
N ARG A 221 3.61 17.90 38.29
CA ARG A 221 3.56 19.04 39.21
C ARG A 221 4.87 19.84 39.21
N ASP A 222 5.96 19.23 38.75
CA ASP A 222 7.31 19.77 38.80
C ASP A 222 8.15 19.20 37.64
N PRO A 223 8.19 19.89 36.48
CA PRO A 223 8.88 19.39 35.28
C PRO A 223 10.41 19.30 35.43
N ASP A 224 10.98 19.82 36.52
CA ASP A 224 12.40 19.62 36.84
C ASP A 224 12.64 18.22 37.44
N ARG A 225 11.61 17.52 37.91
CA ARG A 225 11.71 16.18 38.49
C ARG A 225 11.41 15.11 37.45
N LEU A 226 12.43 14.34 37.09
CA LEU A 226 12.38 13.29 36.07
C LEU A 226 12.92 11.97 36.61
N TYR A 227 12.47 10.86 36.01
CA TYR A 227 12.96 9.51 36.27
C TYR A 227 13.27 8.82 34.96
N ALA A 228 14.41 8.15 34.87
CA ALA A 228 14.83 7.47 33.65
C ALA A 228 15.40 6.08 33.96
N ALA A 229 15.08 5.12 33.09
CA ALA A 229 15.65 3.78 33.12
C ALA A 229 16.64 3.59 31.98
N THR A 230 17.89 3.28 32.32
CA THR A 230 18.88 2.85 31.34
C THR A 230 18.79 1.35 31.08
N TRP A 231 19.11 0.90 29.86
CA TRP A 231 19.03 -0.50 29.47
C TRP A 231 20.22 -0.92 28.62
N GLN A 232 21.05 -1.79 29.19
CA GLN A 232 22.17 -2.43 28.49
C GLN A 232 21.67 -3.67 27.75
N HIS A 233 21.77 -3.67 26.42
CA HIS A 233 21.26 -4.78 25.61
C HIS A 233 21.94 -4.87 24.24
N HIS A 234 21.90 -6.06 23.64
CA HIS A 234 22.38 -6.28 22.27
C HIS A 234 21.78 -7.56 21.68
N ARG A 235 21.45 -7.51 20.38
CA ARG A 235 21.02 -8.67 19.60
C ARG A 235 21.91 -8.85 18.37
N ASN A 236 22.14 -10.09 17.99
CA ASN A 236 22.56 -10.43 16.63
C ASN A 236 21.79 -11.68 16.14
N VAL A 237 22.19 -12.24 14.99
CA VAL A 237 21.53 -13.45 14.45
C VAL A 237 21.60 -14.63 15.42
N ALA A 238 22.73 -14.82 16.10
CA ALA A 238 22.99 -15.98 16.92
C ALA A 238 22.38 -15.90 18.32
N ALA A 239 22.37 -14.71 18.94
CA ALA A 239 22.05 -14.56 20.36
C ALA A 239 21.50 -13.17 20.72
N TYR A 240 20.86 -13.10 21.89
CA TYR A 240 20.41 -11.88 22.53
C TYR A 240 20.89 -11.84 23.99
N MET A 241 21.32 -10.64 24.42
CA MET A 241 21.73 -10.32 25.79
C MET A 241 20.88 -9.14 26.28
N GLY A 242 20.06 -9.35 27.31
CA GLY A 242 19.02 -8.42 27.72
C GLY A 242 19.28 -7.59 28.97
N GLY A 243 20.50 -7.60 29.51
CA GLY A 243 20.86 -6.86 30.71
C GLY A 243 22.35 -6.81 30.98
N GLY A 244 22.73 -6.12 32.04
CA GLY A 244 24.11 -5.99 32.49
C GLY A 244 24.33 -4.88 33.51
N PRO A 245 25.57 -4.66 33.95
CA PRO A 245 25.90 -3.75 35.06
C PRO A 245 25.65 -2.27 34.77
N GLU A 246 25.39 -1.89 33.51
CA GLU A 246 25.10 -0.50 33.15
C GLU A 246 23.60 -0.16 33.15
N THR A 247 22.72 -1.17 33.25
CA THR A 247 21.28 -0.97 33.46
C THR A 247 21.02 -0.45 34.88
N GLY A 248 20.20 0.58 34.99
CA GLY A 248 19.86 1.18 36.28
C GLY A 248 18.74 2.22 36.20
N LEU A 249 18.24 2.60 37.37
CA LEU A 249 17.18 3.58 37.54
C LEU A 249 17.75 4.89 38.10
N PHE A 250 17.35 6.02 37.52
CA PHE A 250 17.90 7.34 37.85
C PHE A 250 16.80 8.35 38.11
N ALA A 251 17.08 9.33 38.97
CA ALA A 251 16.23 10.49 39.21
C ALA A 251 17.00 11.79 38.97
N SER A 252 16.31 12.80 38.47
CA SER A 252 16.78 14.18 38.34
C SER A 252 15.83 15.13 39.07
N THR A 253 16.36 16.27 39.52
CA THR A 253 15.59 17.36 40.13
C THR A 253 15.95 18.73 39.54
N ASP A 254 16.55 18.74 38.35
CA ASP A 254 17.02 19.94 37.64
C ASP A 254 16.69 19.89 36.14
N GLY A 255 15.59 19.22 35.78
CA GLY A 255 15.14 19.11 34.40
C GLY A 255 16.03 18.20 33.55
N GLY A 256 16.70 17.23 34.20
CA GLY A 256 17.53 16.23 33.55
C GLY A 256 18.95 16.70 33.26
N GLU A 257 19.42 17.81 33.83
CA GLU A 257 20.80 18.27 33.64
C GLU A 257 21.79 17.38 34.42
N THR A 258 21.38 16.90 35.60
CA THR A 258 22.13 15.94 36.41
C THR A 258 21.22 14.81 36.90
N TRP A 259 21.82 13.63 37.13
CA TRP A 259 21.12 12.40 37.47
C TRP A 259 21.77 11.71 38.67
N THR A 260 20.92 11.23 39.59
CA THR A 260 21.31 10.40 40.74
C THR A 260 20.78 8.98 40.53
N GLU A 261 21.67 8.00 40.66
CA GLU A 261 21.29 6.58 40.59
C GLU A 261 20.49 6.18 41.83
N LEU A 262 19.39 5.46 41.64
CA LEU A 262 18.54 4.94 42.70
C LEU A 262 18.93 3.48 42.95
N THR A 263 19.24 3.13 44.19
CA THR A 263 19.68 1.77 44.57
C THR A 263 18.95 1.21 45.79
N GLU A 264 18.37 2.07 46.62
CA GLU A 264 17.78 1.66 47.90
C GLU A 264 16.52 0.81 47.71
N GLY A 265 16.59 -0.45 48.15
CA GLY A 265 15.50 -1.43 48.02
C GLY A 265 15.35 -2.06 46.62
N LEU A 266 16.29 -1.78 45.72
CA LEU A 266 16.39 -2.41 44.40
C LEU A 266 17.37 -3.61 44.42
N PRO A 267 17.33 -4.49 43.40
CA PRO A 267 18.23 -5.65 43.29
C PRO A 267 19.72 -5.26 43.24
N GLU A 268 20.57 -6.08 43.87
CA GLU A 268 22.04 -5.92 43.81
C GLU A 268 22.68 -6.64 42.61
N GLU A 269 21.94 -7.53 41.94
CA GLU A 269 22.39 -8.21 40.71
C GLU A 269 22.14 -7.35 39.47
N ASN A 270 22.64 -7.78 38.30
CA ASN A 270 22.42 -7.05 37.06
C ASN A 270 20.93 -7.03 36.71
N MET A 271 20.47 -5.86 36.25
CA MET A 271 19.11 -5.66 35.77
C MET A 271 19.04 -5.71 34.24
N GLY A 272 17.87 -6.09 33.72
CA GLY A 272 17.49 -6.10 32.31
C GLY A 272 16.55 -4.95 31.95
N LYS A 273 15.58 -5.16 31.04
CA LYS A 273 14.64 -4.09 30.68
C LYS A 273 13.85 -3.62 31.91
N ILE A 274 13.64 -2.31 32.04
CA ILE A 274 12.86 -1.69 33.12
C ILE A 274 11.75 -0.85 32.51
N GLY A 275 10.50 -1.14 32.85
CA GLY A 275 9.36 -0.28 32.56
C GLY A 275 8.92 0.49 33.81
N LEU A 276 8.51 1.74 33.64
CA LEU A 276 8.19 2.68 34.71
C LEU A 276 6.76 3.17 34.57
N ALA A 277 6.10 3.38 35.71
CA ALA A 277 4.84 4.10 35.77
C ALA A 277 4.76 4.99 37.00
N MET A 278 4.11 6.13 36.86
CA MET A 278 3.83 7.07 37.94
C MET A 278 2.32 7.12 38.16
N SER A 279 1.86 7.13 39.42
CA SER A 279 0.44 7.27 39.70
C SER A 279 -0.06 8.66 39.29
N PRO A 280 -0.99 8.80 38.32
CA PRO A 280 -1.49 10.12 37.91
C PRO A 280 -2.27 10.82 39.03
N GLN A 281 -2.82 10.04 39.97
CA GLN A 281 -3.60 10.53 41.11
C GLN A 281 -2.71 10.95 42.30
N ASN A 282 -1.51 10.36 42.42
CA ASN A 282 -0.54 10.73 43.43
C ASN A 282 0.90 10.52 42.90
N PRO A 283 1.51 11.55 42.29
CA PRO A 283 2.83 11.43 41.68
C PRO A 283 3.99 11.15 42.65
N ASP A 284 3.73 11.04 43.97
CA ASP A 284 4.72 10.56 44.94
C ASP A 284 4.93 9.03 44.87
N VAL A 285 4.00 8.30 44.24
CA VAL A 285 4.02 6.85 44.09
C VAL A 285 4.50 6.47 42.70
N LEU A 286 5.54 5.64 42.65
CA LEU A 286 6.16 5.13 41.42
C LEU A 286 6.15 3.60 41.41
N TYR A 287 6.07 3.02 40.23
CA TYR A 287 6.13 1.59 40.00
C TYR A 287 7.23 1.29 38.97
N ALA A 288 7.89 0.15 39.13
CA ALA A 288 8.90 -0.33 38.19
C ALA A 288 8.72 -1.84 37.97
N ALA A 289 8.67 -2.27 36.72
CA ALA A 289 8.77 -3.67 36.34
C ALA A 289 10.23 -3.92 35.94
N ILE A 290 10.96 -4.75 36.68
CA ILE A 290 12.40 -4.93 36.50
C ILE A 290 12.69 -6.38 36.12
N GLU A 291 13.28 -6.58 34.94
CA GLU A 291 13.90 -7.85 34.56
C GLU A 291 15.24 -8.03 35.28
N LEU A 292 15.54 -9.27 35.65
CA LEU A 292 16.80 -9.71 36.21
C LEU A 292 17.36 -10.87 35.38
N GLU A 293 18.57 -11.30 35.74
CA GLU A 293 19.27 -12.36 35.03
C GLU A 293 18.39 -13.60 34.80
N ARG A 294 18.52 -14.19 33.60
CA ARG A 294 17.78 -15.37 33.16
C ARG A 294 16.25 -15.21 33.25
N ARG A 295 15.74 -14.03 32.88
CA ARG A 295 14.30 -13.70 32.76
C ARG A 295 13.54 -13.82 34.10
N THR A 296 14.25 -13.67 35.23
CA THR A 296 13.62 -13.48 36.53
C THR A 296 13.28 -12.01 36.73
N GLY A 297 12.63 -11.61 37.83
CA GLY A 297 12.28 -10.21 38.03
C GLY A 297 11.15 -9.97 39.02
N GLY A 298 10.41 -8.89 38.79
CA GLY A 298 9.25 -8.53 39.61
C GLY A 298 8.71 -7.12 39.37
N ILE A 299 7.74 -6.75 40.22
CA ILE A 299 7.24 -5.39 40.35
C ILE A 299 7.78 -4.76 41.63
N TRP A 300 8.30 -3.55 41.54
CA TRP A 300 8.71 -2.71 42.66
C TRP A 300 7.82 -1.47 42.74
N ARG A 301 7.59 -1.01 43.96
CA ARG A 301 6.85 0.23 44.23
C ARG A 301 7.64 1.11 45.17
N SER A 302 7.68 2.40 44.88
CA SER A 302 8.13 3.45 45.79
C SER A 302 6.93 4.30 46.21
N ALA A 303 6.90 4.71 47.47
CA ALA A 303 5.87 5.61 48.02
C ALA A 303 6.43 7.01 48.34
N ASP A 304 7.71 7.23 48.05
CA ASP A 304 8.51 8.37 48.50
C ASP A 304 9.33 8.96 47.35
N ARG A 305 8.71 9.04 46.15
CA ARG A 305 9.30 9.65 44.95
C ARG A 305 10.63 9.00 44.53
N GLY A 306 10.76 7.69 44.69
CA GLY A 306 11.91 6.89 44.29
C GLY A 306 13.06 6.85 45.31
N ALA A 307 12.89 7.44 46.49
CA ALA A 307 13.95 7.42 47.52
C ALA A 307 14.17 6.01 48.09
N SER A 308 13.13 5.19 48.19
CA SER A 308 13.24 3.76 48.53
C SER A 308 12.19 2.93 47.78
N TRP A 309 12.55 1.67 47.48
CA TRP A 309 11.71 0.74 46.74
C TRP A 309 11.37 -0.50 47.57
N THR A 310 10.20 -1.08 47.33
CA THR A 310 9.79 -2.37 47.91
C THR A 310 9.36 -3.30 46.79
N LYS A 311 9.88 -4.53 46.78
CA LYS A 311 9.41 -5.59 45.88
C LYS A 311 8.00 -6.02 46.27
N MET A 312 7.08 -6.01 45.32
CA MET A 312 5.66 -6.26 45.53
C MET A 312 5.27 -7.68 45.10
N SER A 313 5.80 -8.15 43.97
CA SER A 313 5.59 -9.51 43.44
C SER A 313 6.74 -9.93 42.52
N ASP A 314 6.74 -11.19 42.10
CA ASP A 314 7.69 -11.76 41.12
C ASP A 314 7.14 -11.73 39.68
N ALA A 315 6.12 -10.91 39.40
CA ALA A 315 5.55 -10.82 38.06
C ALA A 315 6.53 -10.16 37.08
N VAL A 316 6.68 -10.77 35.91
CA VAL A 316 7.54 -10.31 34.80
C VAL A 316 6.77 -10.45 33.49
N GLY A 317 7.22 -9.77 32.43
CA GLY A 317 6.66 -9.94 31.09
C GLY A 317 6.60 -11.42 30.68
N GLY A 318 5.41 -11.89 30.28
CA GLY A 318 5.14 -13.26 29.85
C GLY A 318 5.42 -13.50 28.36
N GLY A 319 5.09 -14.69 27.87
CA GLY A 319 5.26 -15.06 26.46
C GLY A 319 6.72 -14.97 25.99
N THR A 320 6.94 -14.15 24.96
CA THR A 320 8.27 -13.83 24.39
C THR A 320 9.25 -13.30 25.44
N GLY A 321 8.77 -12.56 26.45
CA GLY A 321 9.54 -12.16 27.64
C GLY A 321 9.79 -10.66 27.79
N PRO A 322 10.53 -10.26 28.84
CA PRO A 322 10.73 -8.86 29.21
C PRO A 322 11.34 -7.98 28.13
N HIS A 323 12.20 -8.53 27.27
CA HIS A 323 12.76 -7.77 26.15
C HIS A 323 11.68 -7.27 25.16
N TYR A 324 10.52 -7.91 25.15
CA TYR A 324 9.39 -7.64 24.26
C TYR A 324 8.19 -7.04 25.00
N TYR A 325 7.99 -7.39 26.29
CA TYR A 325 6.93 -6.82 27.14
C TYR A 325 7.48 -6.48 28.53
N GLN A 326 7.53 -5.20 28.88
CA GLN A 326 7.93 -4.80 30.24
C GLN A 326 7.30 -3.46 30.68
N GLU A 327 6.50 -2.85 29.83
CA GLU A 327 5.91 -1.53 30.02
C GLU A 327 4.79 -1.58 31.09
N LEU A 328 4.71 -0.51 31.89
CA LEU A 328 3.70 -0.34 32.91
C LEU A 328 2.82 0.87 32.60
N PHE A 329 1.52 0.71 32.83
CA PHE A 329 0.55 1.78 32.70
C PHE A 329 -0.22 1.92 34.02
N ALA A 330 -0.20 3.12 34.61
CA ALA A 330 -0.96 3.41 35.82
C ALA A 330 -2.32 4.04 35.46
N SER A 331 -3.40 3.55 36.07
CA SER A 331 -4.74 4.07 35.79
C SER A 331 -4.91 5.50 36.33
N PRO A 332 -5.40 6.44 35.50
CA PRO A 332 -5.79 7.76 36.00
C PRO A 332 -7.07 7.72 36.84
N HIS A 333 -7.81 6.61 36.80
CA HIS A 333 -9.17 6.50 37.35
C HIS A 333 -9.26 5.68 38.65
N GLN A 334 -8.24 4.89 38.97
CA GLN A 334 -8.21 4.09 40.21
C GLN A 334 -6.80 4.05 40.80
N PHE A 335 -6.65 4.61 42.00
CA PHE A 335 -5.36 4.67 42.70
C PHE A 335 -4.80 3.25 42.91
N ASP A 336 -3.49 3.08 42.68
CA ASP A 336 -2.77 1.81 42.75
C ASP A 336 -3.28 0.71 41.76
N LYS A 337 -4.13 1.05 40.78
CA LYS A 337 -4.41 0.17 39.63
C LYS A 337 -3.34 0.34 38.57
N ILE A 338 -2.64 -0.75 38.24
CA ILE A 338 -1.59 -0.79 37.21
C ILE A 338 -1.82 -1.94 36.24
N TYR A 339 -1.39 -1.75 35.01
CA TYR A 339 -1.36 -2.75 33.94
C TYR A 339 0.09 -2.98 33.56
N MET A 340 0.50 -4.23 33.48
CA MET A 340 1.74 -4.66 32.87
C MET A 340 1.37 -5.35 31.57
N VAL A 341 1.67 -4.69 30.46
CA VAL A 341 1.39 -5.25 29.13
C VAL A 341 2.26 -6.49 28.92
N SER A 342 1.71 -7.48 28.22
CA SER A 342 2.31 -8.80 28.02
C SER A 342 1.49 -9.56 26.99
N ASN A 343 1.96 -10.76 26.60
CA ASN A 343 1.13 -11.73 25.90
C ASN A 343 -0.25 -11.92 26.56
N THR A 344 -0.32 -12.01 27.88
CA THR A 344 -1.56 -11.78 28.62
C THR A 344 -1.30 -10.67 29.61
N THR A 345 -1.79 -9.47 29.30
CA THR A 345 -1.70 -8.31 30.18
C THR A 345 -2.09 -8.67 31.61
N MET A 346 -1.25 -8.28 32.56
CA MET A 346 -1.48 -8.54 33.97
C MET A 346 -1.89 -7.23 34.67
N VAL A 347 -2.98 -7.28 35.43
CA VAL A 347 -3.58 -6.13 36.10
C VAL A 347 -3.45 -6.29 37.62
N SER A 348 -3.13 -5.21 38.31
CA SER A 348 -3.19 -5.14 39.78
C SER A 348 -4.08 -3.98 40.19
N SER A 349 -4.69 -4.09 41.38
CA SER A 349 -5.43 -3.00 42.06
C SER A 349 -4.83 -2.68 43.44
N ASP A 350 -3.62 -3.17 43.72
CA ASP A 350 -2.93 -3.06 45.02
C ASP A 350 -1.44 -2.70 44.85
N GLY A 351 -1.11 -1.98 43.77
CA GLY A 351 0.23 -1.47 43.49
C GLY A 351 1.25 -2.55 43.13
N GLY A 352 0.79 -3.63 42.49
CA GLY A 352 1.63 -4.73 41.98
C GLY A 352 1.84 -5.91 42.94
N LYS A 353 1.15 -5.95 44.10
CA LYS A 353 1.26 -7.09 45.03
C LYS A 353 0.58 -8.33 44.48
N THR A 354 -0.63 -8.14 43.94
CA THR A 354 -1.44 -9.19 43.32
C THR A 354 -1.64 -8.85 41.86
N MET A 355 -1.10 -9.67 40.97
CA MET A 355 -1.27 -9.54 39.52
C MET A 355 -2.25 -10.60 39.04
N VAL A 356 -3.31 -10.18 38.34
CA VAL A 356 -4.32 -11.07 37.73
C VAL A 356 -4.37 -10.86 36.22
N PRO A 357 -4.58 -11.92 35.42
CA PRO A 357 -4.67 -11.76 33.98
C PRO A 357 -5.89 -10.93 33.57
N LEU A 358 -5.71 -10.08 32.56
CA LEU A 358 -6.78 -9.37 31.88
C LEU A 358 -7.74 -10.36 31.21
N ASN A 359 -9.01 -9.99 31.12
CA ASN A 359 -9.98 -10.73 30.33
C ASN A 359 -9.71 -10.54 28.83
N ASN A 360 -9.21 -11.58 28.16
CA ASN A 360 -8.99 -11.61 26.71
C ASN A 360 -10.03 -12.44 25.95
N GLU A 361 -11.23 -12.68 26.51
CA GLU A 361 -12.28 -13.41 25.78
C GLU A 361 -12.59 -12.71 24.45
N TYR A 362 -12.36 -13.42 23.34
CA TYR A 362 -12.48 -12.94 21.94
C TYR A 362 -11.61 -11.73 21.54
N LYS A 363 -10.61 -11.37 22.36
CA LYS A 363 -9.61 -10.34 22.05
C LYS A 363 -8.26 -10.98 21.78
N HIS A 364 -7.49 -10.40 20.86
CA HIS A 364 -6.10 -10.82 20.63
C HIS A 364 -5.22 -10.51 21.86
N VAL A 365 -4.28 -11.41 22.12
CA VAL A 365 -3.23 -11.32 23.14
C VAL A 365 -2.13 -10.33 22.69
N ASP A 366 -1.00 -10.28 23.39
CA ASP A 366 0.19 -9.51 22.99
C ASP A 366 -0.07 -8.01 22.93
N ASP A 367 -0.43 -7.44 24.08
CA ASP A 367 -0.64 -6.00 24.21
C ASP A 367 0.70 -5.25 24.33
N HIS A 368 0.73 -4.04 23.77
CA HIS A 368 1.88 -3.12 23.78
C HIS A 368 1.50 -1.70 24.20
N ALA A 369 0.30 -1.24 23.85
CA ALA A 369 -0.15 0.13 24.08
C ALA A 369 -1.47 0.17 24.85
N ILE A 370 -1.62 1.14 25.73
CA ILE A 370 -2.88 1.43 26.44
C ILE A 370 -3.14 2.93 26.41
N ALA A 371 -4.33 3.32 25.98
CA ALA A 371 -4.79 4.71 26.08
C ALA A 371 -6.06 4.80 26.92
N PHE A 372 -6.04 5.67 27.94
CA PHE A 372 -7.17 5.89 28.84
C PHE A 372 -8.02 7.06 28.36
N HIS A 373 -9.34 6.87 28.33
CA HIS A 373 -10.23 8.00 28.11
C HIS A 373 -10.09 9.03 29.25
N PRO A 374 -10.06 10.35 28.97
CA PRO A 374 -9.72 11.37 29.98
C PRO A 374 -10.67 11.42 31.18
N THR A 375 -11.95 11.09 30.97
CA THR A 375 -13.00 11.26 32.00
C THR A 375 -13.88 10.04 32.22
N ASN A 376 -13.71 8.97 31.45
CA ASN A 376 -14.57 7.79 31.50
C ASN A 376 -13.74 6.58 31.96
N PRO A 377 -13.93 6.09 33.19
CA PRO A 377 -13.14 4.99 33.74
C PRO A 377 -13.38 3.65 33.04
N ASP A 378 -14.51 3.49 32.36
CA ASP A 378 -14.88 2.25 31.69
C ASP A 378 -14.41 2.19 30.22
N TYR A 379 -13.93 3.32 29.68
CA TYR A 379 -13.44 3.43 28.31
C TYR A 379 -11.91 3.34 28.28
N ILE A 380 -11.41 2.26 27.67
CA ILE A 380 -9.99 2.04 27.43
C ILE A 380 -9.73 1.51 26.01
N LEU A 381 -8.63 1.96 25.41
CA LEU A 381 -8.09 1.41 24.17
C LEU A 381 -6.86 0.55 24.48
N PHE A 382 -6.75 -0.56 23.78
CA PHE A 382 -5.58 -1.42 23.76
C PHE A 382 -5.03 -1.54 22.34
N GLY A 383 -3.72 -1.39 22.20
CA GLY A 383 -2.96 -1.75 21.02
C GLY A 383 -2.24 -3.07 21.25
N SER A 384 -2.41 -4.01 20.33
CA SER A 384 -1.83 -5.36 20.39
C SER A 384 -1.25 -5.77 19.04
N ASP A 385 -0.62 -6.95 18.98
CA ASP A 385 -0.14 -7.54 17.71
C ASP A 385 -1.28 -7.81 16.71
N GLY A 386 -2.52 -7.93 17.19
CA GLY A 386 -3.73 -8.08 16.36
C GLY A 386 -4.41 -6.78 15.94
N GLY A 387 -3.97 -5.63 16.44
CA GLY A 387 -4.54 -4.31 16.15
C GLY A 387 -5.12 -3.58 17.36
N VAL A 388 -6.07 -2.69 17.11
CA VAL A 388 -6.74 -1.86 18.13
C VAL A 388 -8.01 -2.52 18.64
N TYR A 389 -8.15 -2.55 19.97
CA TYR A 389 -9.32 -3.03 20.69
C TYR A 389 -9.86 -1.94 21.62
N GLU A 390 -11.18 -1.78 21.66
CA GLU A 390 -11.87 -0.84 22.54
C GLU A 390 -12.74 -1.60 23.54
N SER A 391 -12.72 -1.19 24.81
CA SER A 391 -13.71 -1.58 25.81
C SER A 391 -14.41 -0.35 26.39
N ARG A 392 -15.70 -0.50 26.73
CA ARG A 392 -16.56 0.56 27.29
C ARG A 392 -17.30 0.13 28.57
N ASP A 393 -16.90 -1.00 29.16
CA ASP A 393 -17.60 -1.64 30.29
C ASP A 393 -16.66 -2.18 31.39
N GLY A 394 -15.44 -1.63 31.44
CA GLY A 394 -14.39 -2.05 32.37
C GLY A 394 -13.80 -3.40 31.96
N GLU A 395 -13.34 -3.50 30.71
CA GLU A 395 -12.58 -4.64 30.16
C GLU A 395 -13.35 -5.98 30.15
N LYS A 396 -14.69 -5.94 30.16
CA LYS A 396 -15.53 -7.16 30.11
C LYS A 396 -15.83 -7.59 28.69
N THR A 397 -16.08 -6.64 27.80
CA THR A 397 -16.29 -6.88 26.38
C THR A 397 -15.41 -5.99 25.51
N TRP A 398 -15.11 -6.47 24.31
CA TRP A 398 -14.15 -5.85 23.39
C TRP A 398 -14.77 -5.64 22.01
N ARG A 399 -14.53 -4.47 21.43
CA ARG A 399 -14.76 -4.18 20.03
C ARG A 399 -13.42 -4.14 19.31
N TYR A 400 -13.25 -5.02 18.32
CA TYR A 400 -12.10 -5.00 17.41
C TYR A 400 -12.32 -3.97 16.29
N ILE A 401 -11.28 -3.20 15.97
CA ILE A 401 -11.29 -2.25 14.85
C ILE A 401 -10.78 -2.93 13.57
N ASN A 402 -11.70 -3.39 12.74
CA ASN A 402 -11.42 -4.24 11.56
C ASN A 402 -11.33 -3.49 10.22
N ASN A 403 -10.90 -2.23 10.24
CA ASN A 403 -10.75 -1.37 9.06
C ASN A 403 -9.41 -0.64 8.98
N LEU A 404 -8.42 -1.07 9.77
CA LEU A 404 -7.04 -0.59 9.74
C LEU A 404 -6.15 -1.65 9.02
N PRO A 405 -5.78 -1.44 7.74
CA PRO A 405 -5.11 -2.45 6.91
C PRO A 405 -3.58 -2.49 7.13
N VAL A 406 -3.16 -2.86 8.34
CA VAL A 406 -1.74 -2.87 8.72
C VAL A 406 -1.15 -4.27 9.01
N THR A 407 -1.72 -5.31 8.39
CA THR A 407 -1.23 -6.69 8.52
C THR A 407 0.23 -6.84 8.06
N GLN A 408 1.02 -7.60 8.84
CA GLN A 408 2.46 -7.78 8.64
C GLN A 408 2.78 -9.14 8.00
N PHE A 409 2.87 -9.21 6.66
CA PHE A 409 3.19 -10.45 5.95
C PHE A 409 4.69 -10.68 5.82
N TYR A 410 5.13 -11.89 6.13
CA TYR A 410 6.53 -12.31 5.95
C TYR A 410 6.84 -12.63 4.49
N LYS A 411 6.00 -13.43 3.84
CA LYS A 411 6.23 -13.96 2.49
C LYS A 411 4.93 -14.12 1.70
N VAL A 412 5.04 -14.29 0.38
CA VAL A 412 3.89 -14.40 -0.53
C VAL A 412 3.94 -15.65 -1.42
N ALA A 413 2.80 -16.34 -1.51
CA ALA A 413 2.55 -17.38 -2.50
C ALA A 413 1.28 -17.08 -3.30
N VAL A 414 1.21 -17.60 -4.52
CA VAL A 414 0.05 -17.45 -5.43
C VAL A 414 -0.32 -18.80 -6.02
N ASP A 415 -1.61 -19.05 -6.23
CA ASP A 415 -2.08 -20.29 -6.89
C ASP A 415 -2.46 -20.06 -8.37
N ASP A 416 -3.04 -21.11 -8.97
CA ASP A 416 -3.54 -21.13 -10.35
C ASP A 416 -5.08 -21.21 -10.41
N ALA A 417 -5.80 -20.84 -9.34
CA ALA A 417 -7.25 -20.95 -9.30
C ALA A 417 -7.93 -20.11 -10.40
N GLU A 418 -9.05 -20.62 -10.91
CA GLU A 418 -9.89 -19.95 -11.88
C GLU A 418 -11.24 -19.54 -11.28
N PRO A 419 -11.82 -18.39 -11.69
CA PRO A 419 -11.29 -17.49 -12.71
C PRO A 419 -10.22 -16.51 -12.21
N PHE A 420 -10.06 -16.38 -10.89
CA PHE A 420 -9.10 -15.49 -10.24
C PHE A 420 -8.27 -16.30 -9.25
N TYR A 421 -6.96 -16.10 -9.30
CA TYR A 421 -6.04 -16.76 -8.38
C TYR A 421 -6.13 -16.17 -6.97
N PHE A 422 -5.69 -16.96 -6.00
CA PHE A 422 -5.57 -16.57 -4.60
C PHE A 422 -4.12 -16.21 -4.25
N VAL A 423 -3.99 -15.30 -3.30
CA VAL A 423 -2.73 -14.87 -2.67
C VAL A 423 -2.72 -15.39 -1.25
N TYR A 424 -1.58 -15.91 -0.81
CA TYR A 424 -1.36 -16.45 0.52
C TYR A 424 -0.13 -15.84 1.17
N GLY A 425 -0.15 -15.76 2.49
CA GLY A 425 1.04 -15.48 3.26
C GLY A 425 0.83 -15.69 4.74
N GLY A 426 1.95 -15.99 5.40
CA GLY A 426 2.04 -16.00 6.84
C GLY A 426 2.28 -14.61 7.42
N THR A 427 1.72 -14.35 8.59
CA THR A 427 1.81 -13.04 9.25
C THR A 427 2.45 -13.12 10.64
N GLN A 428 2.97 -11.99 11.13
CA GLN A 428 3.38 -11.85 12.53
C GLN A 428 2.15 -11.98 13.44
N ASP A 429 2.15 -12.99 14.32
CA ASP A 429 1.15 -13.33 15.34
C ASP A 429 -0.32 -13.53 14.86
N ASN A 430 -0.62 -13.28 13.58
CA ASN A 430 -1.98 -13.20 13.05
C ASN A 430 -2.30 -14.31 12.04
N SER A 431 -1.78 -15.53 12.27
CA SER A 431 -2.07 -16.71 11.46
C SER A 431 -1.50 -16.64 10.03
N SER A 432 -1.66 -17.72 9.26
CA SER A 432 -1.52 -17.70 7.80
C SER A 432 -2.86 -17.45 7.15
N GLN A 433 -2.87 -16.60 6.13
CA GLN A 433 -4.08 -16.05 5.52
C GLN A 433 -4.08 -16.26 4.01
N GLY A 434 -5.28 -16.35 3.43
CA GLY A 434 -5.51 -16.44 1.98
C GLY A 434 -6.68 -15.57 1.53
N GLY A 435 -6.60 -15.03 0.32
CA GLY A 435 -7.64 -14.19 -0.27
C GLY A 435 -7.51 -14.07 -1.79
N PRO A 436 -8.58 -13.68 -2.50
CA PRO A 436 -8.53 -13.60 -3.96
C PRO A 436 -7.79 -12.34 -4.43
N SER A 437 -7.11 -12.43 -5.58
CA SER A 437 -6.49 -11.27 -6.26
C SER A 437 -7.49 -10.19 -6.69
N ARG A 438 -8.75 -10.60 -6.92
CA ARG A 438 -9.92 -9.77 -7.21
C ARG A 438 -11.22 -10.58 -7.09
N THR A 439 -12.34 -9.89 -7.06
CA THR A 439 -13.70 -10.47 -7.14
C THR A 439 -14.39 -10.06 -8.45
N ASP A 440 -15.54 -10.68 -8.74
CA ASP A 440 -16.46 -10.26 -9.82
C ASP A 440 -17.63 -9.42 -9.26
N ASN A 441 -17.43 -8.84 -8.07
CA ASN A 441 -18.40 -8.06 -7.32
C ASN A 441 -17.99 -6.58 -7.33
N ARG A 442 -18.95 -5.67 -7.54
CA ARG A 442 -18.72 -4.22 -7.54
C ARG A 442 -18.16 -3.69 -6.21
N HIS A 443 -18.41 -4.36 -5.09
CA HIS A 443 -17.92 -3.95 -3.76
C HIS A 443 -16.44 -4.31 -3.47
N GLY A 444 -15.66 -4.71 -4.48
CA GLY A 444 -14.24 -5.02 -4.31
C GLY A 444 -13.94 -6.32 -3.56
N ILE A 445 -12.76 -6.38 -2.94
CA ILE A 445 -12.29 -7.46 -2.08
C ILE A 445 -12.58 -7.06 -0.63
N ARG A 446 -13.42 -7.82 0.07
CA ARG A 446 -13.90 -7.48 1.41
C ARG A 446 -13.21 -8.37 2.44
N ASN A 447 -13.25 -7.97 3.70
CA ASN A 447 -12.76 -8.82 4.80
C ASN A 447 -13.37 -10.23 4.80
N SER A 448 -14.63 -10.37 4.36
CA SER A 448 -15.32 -11.68 4.24
C SER A 448 -14.81 -12.58 3.10
N ASP A 449 -14.01 -12.04 2.19
CA ASP A 449 -13.43 -12.80 1.06
C ASP A 449 -12.06 -13.42 1.44
N TRP A 450 -11.52 -13.06 2.61
CA TRP A 450 -10.28 -13.60 3.19
C TRP A 450 -10.58 -14.73 4.19
N PHE A 451 -9.62 -15.65 4.36
CA PHE A 451 -9.74 -16.80 5.26
C PHE A 451 -8.38 -17.21 5.86
N LEU A 452 -8.43 -17.97 6.95
CA LEU A 452 -7.24 -18.55 7.59
C LEU A 452 -6.90 -19.92 7.01
N THR A 453 -5.62 -20.22 6.90
CA THR A 453 -5.10 -21.53 6.47
C THR A 453 -4.40 -22.27 7.61
N LEU A 454 -3.76 -21.53 8.53
CA LEU A 454 -3.04 -22.05 9.68
C LEU A 454 -3.00 -21.01 10.81
N PHE A 455 -2.91 -21.41 12.08
CA PHE A 455 -2.87 -20.53 13.26
C PHE A 455 -1.43 -20.04 13.59
N ALA A 456 -1.24 -19.35 14.74
CA ALA A 456 0.05 -18.86 15.29
C ALA A 456 0.75 -17.81 14.38
N ASP A 457 2.05 -17.51 14.56
CA ASP A 457 2.81 -16.79 13.54
C ASP A 457 2.76 -17.63 12.26
N GLY A 458 2.28 -17.04 11.17
CA GLY A 458 2.43 -17.66 9.86
C GLY A 458 3.76 -17.29 9.22
N HIS A 459 4.40 -18.23 8.54
CA HIS A 459 5.63 -17.98 7.77
C HIS A 459 5.46 -18.30 6.27
N GLN A 460 6.46 -18.88 5.61
CA GLN A 460 6.47 -19.06 4.17
C GLN A 460 5.36 -20.01 3.69
N SER A 461 4.37 -19.45 2.99
CA SER A 461 3.41 -20.26 2.26
C SER A 461 3.99 -20.76 0.93
N ALA A 462 3.48 -21.88 0.42
CA ALA A 462 3.73 -22.37 -0.94
C ALA A 462 2.49 -23.06 -1.51
N THR A 463 2.39 -23.15 -2.83
CA THR A 463 1.23 -23.72 -3.54
C THR A 463 1.69 -24.79 -4.53
N GLU A 464 0.83 -25.78 -4.79
CA GLU A 464 1.09 -26.80 -5.83
C GLU A 464 0.65 -26.28 -7.21
N PRO A 465 1.59 -26.06 -8.16
CA PRO A 465 1.21 -25.60 -9.51
C PRO A 465 0.27 -26.57 -10.21
N GLY A 466 -0.81 -26.04 -10.79
CA GLY A 466 -1.86 -26.84 -11.44
C GLY A 466 -2.80 -27.60 -10.50
N ASN A 467 -2.63 -27.50 -9.18
CA ASN A 467 -3.55 -28.06 -8.18
C ASN A 467 -3.85 -27.00 -7.10
N PRO A 468 -4.76 -26.05 -7.36
CA PRO A 468 -5.04 -24.95 -6.44
C PRO A 468 -5.71 -25.39 -5.13
N ASP A 469 -6.08 -26.66 -4.99
CA ASP A 469 -6.68 -27.20 -3.77
C ASP A 469 -5.62 -27.53 -2.70
N ILE A 470 -4.34 -27.63 -3.07
CA ILE A 470 -3.24 -27.96 -2.16
C ILE A 470 -2.29 -26.79 -2.00
N MET A 471 -2.04 -26.44 -0.74
CA MET A 471 -1.01 -25.48 -0.35
C MET A 471 -0.28 -25.94 0.91
N TYR A 472 0.84 -25.29 1.20
CA TYR A 472 1.68 -25.53 2.36
C TYR A 472 1.80 -24.26 3.16
N ALA A 473 1.68 -24.37 4.48
CA ALA A 473 1.90 -23.27 5.41
C ALA A 473 2.71 -23.76 6.60
N GLU A 474 3.34 -22.83 7.28
CA GLU A 474 4.17 -23.12 8.43
C GLU A 474 3.97 -22.11 9.55
N TRP A 475 4.30 -22.57 10.75
CA TRP A 475 4.46 -21.76 11.94
C TRP A 475 5.87 -21.96 12.53
N GLN A 476 6.14 -21.28 13.63
CA GLN A 476 7.46 -21.14 14.25
C GLN A 476 8.27 -22.46 14.32
N GLU A 477 9.60 -22.33 14.21
CA GLU A 477 10.57 -23.44 14.27
C GLU A 477 10.36 -24.50 13.18
N GLY A 478 9.98 -24.04 11.97
CA GLY A 478 9.82 -24.86 10.77
C GLY A 478 8.72 -25.91 10.87
N ASN A 479 7.69 -25.68 11.67
CA ASN A 479 6.56 -26.58 11.72
C ASN A 479 5.74 -26.44 10.44
N LEU A 480 5.64 -27.52 9.67
CA LEU A 480 5.08 -27.50 8.33
C LEU A 480 3.78 -28.31 8.23
N VAL A 481 2.77 -27.75 7.56
CA VAL A 481 1.55 -28.46 7.18
C VAL A 481 1.30 -28.45 5.68
N ARG A 482 0.66 -29.51 5.21
CA ARG A 482 -0.08 -29.52 3.94
C ARG A 482 -1.55 -29.23 4.25
N HIS A 483 -2.07 -28.16 3.67
CA HIS A 483 -3.45 -27.72 3.79
C HIS A 483 -4.24 -28.09 2.53
N ASP A 484 -5.35 -28.81 2.72
CA ASP A 484 -6.35 -29.07 1.67
C ASP A 484 -7.45 -28.01 1.77
N ARG A 485 -7.53 -27.13 0.77
CA ARG A 485 -8.49 -26.03 0.74
C ARG A 485 -9.93 -26.47 0.50
N THR A 486 -10.14 -27.65 -0.08
CA THR A 486 -11.49 -28.17 -0.36
C THR A 486 -12.14 -28.63 0.94
N THR A 487 -11.37 -29.25 1.83
CA THR A 487 -11.88 -29.80 3.10
C THR A 487 -11.56 -28.91 4.30
N GLY A 488 -10.54 -28.06 4.21
CA GLY A 488 -9.97 -27.28 5.31
C GLY A 488 -9.04 -28.09 6.22
N GLU A 489 -8.67 -29.32 5.86
CA GLU A 489 -7.85 -30.20 6.68
C GLU A 489 -6.35 -29.86 6.59
N ASN A 490 -5.68 -29.91 7.74
CA ASN A 490 -4.23 -29.73 7.87
C ASN A 490 -3.56 -31.05 8.25
N VAL A 491 -2.54 -31.45 7.48
CA VAL A 491 -1.68 -32.60 7.79
C VAL A 491 -0.30 -32.08 8.17
N HIS A 492 0.16 -32.37 9.38
CA HIS A 492 1.52 -32.03 9.83
C HIS A 492 2.54 -32.95 9.13
N ILE A 493 3.50 -32.34 8.45
CA ILE A 493 4.43 -33.02 7.55
C ILE A 493 5.88 -32.58 7.76
N GLN A 494 6.21 -32.00 8.93
CA GLN A 494 7.60 -31.60 9.22
C GLN A 494 8.54 -32.83 9.21
N PRO A 495 9.67 -32.81 8.47
CA PRO A 495 10.61 -33.92 8.43
C PRO A 495 11.21 -34.23 9.82
N GLN A 496 11.48 -35.51 10.08
CA GLN A 496 11.95 -35.99 11.38
C GLN A 496 13.31 -36.70 11.26
N PRO A 497 14.19 -36.58 12.29
CA PRO A 497 15.46 -37.28 12.31
C PRO A 497 15.28 -38.80 12.40
N LYS A 498 16.24 -39.56 11.87
CA LYS A 498 16.27 -41.02 12.05
C LYS A 498 16.69 -41.38 13.48
N PRO A 499 16.34 -42.59 13.97
CA PRO A 499 16.79 -43.03 15.30
C PRO A 499 18.31 -42.89 15.47
N GLY A 500 18.74 -42.16 16.50
CA GLY A 500 20.15 -41.92 16.82
C GLY A 500 20.79 -40.71 16.14
N GLU A 501 20.08 -40.00 15.26
CA GLU A 501 20.52 -38.69 14.76
C GLU A 501 20.27 -37.58 15.81
N PRO A 502 21.04 -36.47 15.77
CA PRO A 502 20.78 -35.32 16.63
C PRO A 502 19.43 -34.65 16.31
N LEU A 503 18.99 -33.76 17.20
CA LEU A 503 17.84 -32.89 16.95
C LEU A 503 18.08 -32.03 15.70
N GLU A 504 17.05 -31.89 14.86
CA GLU A 504 17.06 -30.96 13.74
C GLU A 504 17.00 -29.51 14.22
N ARG A 505 17.75 -28.63 13.55
CA ARG A 505 17.70 -27.19 13.76
C ARG A 505 16.91 -26.54 12.63
N TYR A 506 15.72 -26.09 12.93
CA TYR A 506 14.87 -25.33 12.03
C TYR A 506 14.98 -23.83 12.29
N ASN A 507 14.96 -23.05 11.22
CA ASN A 507 14.80 -21.61 11.35
C ASN A 507 13.38 -21.31 11.88
N TRP A 508 13.18 -20.10 12.41
CA TRP A 508 11.86 -19.63 12.78
C TRP A 508 10.91 -19.60 11.58
N ASP A 509 11.39 -19.10 10.44
CA ASP A 509 10.77 -19.13 9.11
C ASP A 509 11.63 -20.02 8.21
N ALA A 510 11.23 -21.28 8.05
CA ALA A 510 12.05 -22.30 7.40
C ALA A 510 11.71 -22.37 5.90
N PRO A 511 12.70 -22.44 5.00
CA PRO A 511 12.41 -22.35 3.58
C PRO A 511 11.72 -23.62 3.07
N ILE A 512 10.54 -23.43 2.47
CA ILE A 512 9.86 -24.41 1.62
C ILE A 512 10.01 -24.03 0.14
N TYR A 513 10.27 -25.02 -0.71
CA TYR A 513 10.34 -24.85 -2.16
C TYR A 513 9.61 -25.98 -2.87
N VAL A 514 8.62 -25.64 -3.71
CA VAL A 514 7.92 -26.61 -4.59
C VAL A 514 8.68 -26.70 -5.90
N SER A 515 9.02 -27.92 -6.32
CA SER A 515 9.88 -28.15 -7.49
C SER A 515 9.23 -27.64 -8.78
N ARG A 516 10.08 -27.12 -9.69
CA ARG A 516 9.65 -26.72 -11.04
C ARG A 516 9.54 -27.89 -12.01
N HIS A 517 10.13 -29.04 -11.66
CA HIS A 517 10.16 -30.25 -12.49
C HIS A 517 9.04 -31.23 -12.14
N ASP A 518 8.65 -31.29 -10.86
CA ASP A 518 7.51 -32.08 -10.40
C ASP A 518 6.72 -31.31 -9.32
N PRO A 519 5.46 -30.91 -9.57
CA PRO A 519 4.67 -30.14 -8.61
C PRO A 519 4.40 -30.90 -7.29
N LYS A 520 4.58 -32.22 -7.25
CA LYS A 520 4.44 -33.03 -6.02
C LYS A 520 5.69 -33.03 -5.16
N ARG A 521 6.83 -32.65 -5.73
CA ARG A 521 8.11 -32.62 -5.05
C ARG A 521 8.26 -31.33 -4.29
N ILE A 522 8.58 -31.44 -3.00
CA ILE A 522 8.88 -30.30 -2.15
C ILE A 522 10.24 -30.47 -1.49
N TYR A 523 10.95 -29.37 -1.33
CA TYR A 523 12.13 -29.26 -0.49
C TYR A 523 11.79 -28.44 0.75
N PHE A 524 12.34 -28.87 1.88
CA PHE A 524 12.24 -28.17 3.16
C PHE A 524 13.57 -28.26 3.90
N ALA A 525 13.90 -27.29 4.73
CA ALA A 525 15.26 -27.20 5.26
C ALA A 525 15.34 -27.01 6.78
N SER A 526 16.25 -27.76 7.39
CA SER A 526 16.76 -27.57 8.75
C SER A 526 18.21 -27.02 8.65
N GLN A 527 19.16 -27.58 9.40
CA GLN A 527 20.59 -27.49 9.08
C GLN A 527 20.98 -28.30 7.83
N ARG A 528 20.06 -29.16 7.35
CA ARG A 528 20.20 -29.97 6.14
C ARG A 528 18.97 -29.83 5.26
N LEU A 529 19.16 -30.06 3.96
CA LEU A 529 18.08 -30.06 2.98
C LEU A 529 17.35 -31.41 2.95
N TRP A 530 16.02 -31.36 3.00
CA TRP A 530 15.11 -32.48 2.87
C TRP A 530 14.36 -32.40 1.55
N ARG A 531 14.05 -33.57 0.96
CA ARG A 531 13.20 -33.71 -0.22
C ARG A 531 12.08 -34.69 0.06
N SER A 532 10.86 -34.33 -0.33
CA SER A 532 9.74 -35.25 -0.48
C SER A 532 9.34 -35.26 -1.95
N ASP A 533 9.05 -36.44 -2.49
CA ASP A 533 8.55 -36.65 -3.86
C ASP A 533 7.01 -36.91 -3.87
N ASP A 534 6.36 -36.78 -2.70
CA ASP A 534 4.98 -37.18 -2.42
C ASP A 534 4.26 -36.18 -1.50
N ARG A 535 4.53 -34.87 -1.68
CA ARG A 535 3.86 -33.77 -0.98
C ARG A 535 4.00 -33.79 0.55
N GLY A 536 5.09 -34.34 1.05
CA GLY A 536 5.40 -34.43 2.48
C GLY A 536 4.94 -35.71 3.17
N ASP A 537 4.41 -36.70 2.44
CA ASP A 537 4.05 -38.00 3.03
C ASP A 537 5.30 -38.78 3.48
N SER A 538 6.41 -38.63 2.77
CA SER A 538 7.71 -39.17 3.14
C SER A 538 8.87 -38.23 2.79
N TRP A 539 9.97 -38.31 3.56
CA TRP A 539 11.11 -37.42 3.44
C TRP A 539 12.44 -38.16 3.31
N THR A 540 13.32 -37.62 2.46
CA THR A 540 14.71 -38.04 2.28
C THR A 540 15.64 -36.85 2.53
N ALA A 541 16.60 -37.00 3.44
CA ALA A 541 17.68 -36.03 3.58
C ALA A 541 18.60 -36.10 2.35
N VAL A 542 18.70 -35.02 1.60
CA VAL A 542 19.55 -34.90 0.39
C VAL A 542 20.92 -34.27 0.70
N SER A 543 21.21 -34.04 1.98
CA SER A 543 22.49 -33.52 2.47
C SER A 543 22.73 -33.88 3.93
N GLY A 544 23.97 -33.70 4.39
CA GLY A 544 24.32 -33.62 5.82
C GLY A 544 24.13 -32.20 6.35
N ASP A 545 24.79 -31.86 7.46
CA ASP A 545 24.79 -30.47 7.95
C ASP A 545 25.55 -29.55 6.97
N LEU A 546 24.83 -28.58 6.40
CA LEU A 546 25.33 -27.64 5.40
C LEU A 546 25.75 -26.30 6.02
N THR A 547 25.75 -26.19 7.34
CA THR A 547 25.99 -24.96 8.11
C THR A 547 27.39 -24.97 8.74
N ARG A 548 27.76 -23.92 9.47
CA ARG A 548 28.99 -23.87 10.29
C ARG A 548 28.87 -24.69 11.58
N ASN A 549 27.65 -25.09 11.98
CA ASN A 549 27.34 -25.87 13.17
C ASN A 549 28.05 -25.35 14.45
N GLN A 550 27.93 -24.05 14.70
CA GLN A 550 28.59 -23.36 15.81
C GLN A 550 27.72 -23.38 17.07
N ASP A 551 28.37 -23.35 18.23
CA ASP A 551 27.69 -23.13 19.51
C ASP A 551 27.53 -21.62 19.75
N ARG A 552 26.28 -21.14 19.72
CA ARG A 552 25.95 -19.71 19.88
C ARG A 552 26.45 -19.12 21.20
N MET A 553 26.54 -19.90 22.29
CA MET A 553 27.04 -19.40 23.58
C MET A 553 28.54 -19.16 23.59
N GLN A 554 29.27 -19.74 22.63
CA GLN A 554 30.71 -19.56 22.50
C GLN A 554 31.07 -18.38 21.60
N LEU A 555 30.09 -17.77 20.92
CA LEU A 555 30.29 -16.61 20.08
C LEU A 555 30.33 -15.33 20.93
N PRO A 556 31.13 -14.33 20.54
CA PRO A 556 31.15 -13.07 21.24
C PRO A 556 29.83 -12.30 21.01
N ILE A 557 29.31 -11.70 22.09
CA ILE A 557 28.20 -10.75 22.07
C ILE A 557 28.62 -9.55 22.93
N MET A 558 28.36 -8.33 22.49
CA MET A 558 28.91 -7.10 23.11
C MET A 558 30.44 -7.11 23.21
N GLY A 559 31.11 -7.57 22.13
CA GLY A 559 32.58 -7.58 22.02
C GLY A 559 33.31 -8.62 22.88
N ARG A 560 32.60 -9.49 23.62
CA ARG A 560 33.22 -10.50 24.51
C ARG A 560 32.38 -11.77 24.64
N LYS A 561 32.97 -12.80 25.26
CA LYS A 561 32.21 -13.97 25.73
C LYS A 561 31.68 -13.71 27.14
N TRP A 562 30.48 -14.18 27.41
CA TRP A 562 29.78 -13.98 28.68
C TRP A 562 29.70 -15.27 29.49
N SER A 563 29.45 -15.12 30.80
CA SER A 563 29.18 -16.26 31.69
C SER A 563 27.88 -16.94 31.30
N TRP A 564 27.72 -18.20 31.71
CA TRP A 564 26.43 -18.88 31.69
C TRP A 564 25.35 -18.11 32.47
N ASP A 565 25.74 -17.44 33.57
CA ASP A 565 24.82 -16.72 34.46
C ASP A 565 24.44 -15.32 33.97
N ALA A 566 24.90 -14.91 32.78
CA ALA A 566 24.52 -13.63 32.19
C ALA A 566 23.07 -13.65 31.66
N GLY A 567 22.60 -12.47 31.22
CA GLY A 567 21.22 -12.19 30.83
C GLY A 567 20.85 -12.74 29.45
N TRP A 568 21.21 -13.99 29.19
CA TRP A 568 20.84 -14.70 27.98
C TRP A 568 19.33 -14.87 27.90
N ASP A 569 18.76 -14.48 26.77
CA ASP A 569 17.40 -14.89 26.38
C ASP A 569 17.46 -15.48 24.98
N PHE A 570 17.21 -16.80 24.90
CA PHE A 570 17.14 -17.54 23.63
C PHE A 570 15.71 -17.91 23.25
N LEU A 571 14.70 -17.55 24.06
CA LEU A 571 13.32 -17.75 23.67
C LEU A 571 12.96 -16.81 22.52
N ALA A 572 11.98 -17.23 21.71
CA ALA A 572 11.58 -16.50 20.50
C ALA A 572 12.76 -16.15 19.55
N MET A 573 13.76 -17.03 19.46
CA MET A 573 14.86 -16.96 18.49
C MET A 573 14.83 -18.18 17.58
N SER A 574 15.23 -18.03 16.31
CA SER A 574 15.52 -19.20 15.47
C SER A 574 16.56 -20.10 16.16
N MET A 575 16.50 -21.40 15.87
CA MET A 575 17.71 -22.19 16.01
C MET A 575 18.79 -21.58 15.09
N TYR A 576 20.02 -21.45 15.60
CA TYR A 576 21.15 -20.87 14.86
C TYR A 576 21.88 -21.97 14.10
N ASN A 577 22.57 -21.61 13.02
CA ASN A 577 23.18 -22.55 12.07
C ASN A 577 22.08 -23.38 11.39
N THR A 578 21.27 -22.69 10.59
CA THR A 578 20.14 -23.22 9.82
C THR A 578 20.17 -22.74 8.37
N ILE A 579 19.57 -23.51 7.48
CA ILE A 579 19.33 -23.11 6.10
C ILE A 579 18.12 -22.15 6.07
N THR A 580 18.26 -21.04 5.36
CA THR A 580 17.30 -19.93 5.32
C THR A 580 16.68 -19.74 3.94
N SER A 581 17.33 -20.23 2.89
CA SER A 581 16.83 -20.13 1.52
C SER A 581 17.27 -21.34 0.68
N VAL A 582 16.40 -21.75 -0.24
CA VAL A 582 16.57 -22.90 -1.14
C VAL A 582 16.20 -22.47 -2.55
N GLY A 583 17.07 -22.78 -3.51
CA GLY A 583 16.83 -22.58 -4.94
C GLY A 583 17.11 -23.84 -5.76
N GLU A 584 16.11 -24.32 -6.49
CA GLU A 584 16.27 -25.37 -7.51
C GLU A 584 16.36 -24.71 -8.90
N SER A 585 17.31 -25.13 -9.73
CA SER A 585 17.36 -24.68 -11.12
C SER A 585 16.15 -25.18 -11.90
N PRO A 586 15.36 -24.29 -12.53
CA PRO A 586 14.29 -24.69 -13.43
C PRO A 586 14.80 -25.36 -14.72
N VAL A 587 16.09 -25.24 -15.03
CA VAL A 587 16.71 -25.80 -16.24
C VAL A 587 17.28 -27.21 -16.00
N ASP A 588 17.70 -27.52 -14.77
CA ASP A 588 18.26 -28.83 -14.40
C ASP A 588 17.92 -29.19 -12.94
N GLU A 589 17.12 -30.23 -12.73
CA GLU A 589 16.67 -30.67 -11.40
C GLU A 589 17.82 -31.09 -10.45
N ASN A 590 19.01 -31.36 -10.98
CA ASN A 590 20.17 -31.76 -10.17
C ASN A 590 20.97 -30.57 -9.62
N VAL A 591 20.66 -29.35 -10.06
CA VAL A 591 21.33 -28.14 -9.62
C VAL A 591 20.52 -27.49 -8.52
N LEU A 592 21.04 -27.55 -7.30
CA LEU A 592 20.43 -26.95 -6.12
C LEU A 592 21.42 -26.00 -5.44
N TYR A 593 20.87 -24.93 -4.87
CA TYR A 593 21.58 -23.96 -4.06
C TYR A 593 20.87 -23.78 -2.73
N VAL A 594 21.63 -23.63 -1.65
CA VAL A 594 21.08 -23.24 -0.35
C VAL A 594 21.92 -22.14 0.29
N GLY A 595 21.26 -21.28 1.05
CA GLY A 595 21.87 -20.22 1.87
C GLY A 595 21.58 -20.42 3.35
N THR A 596 22.44 -19.92 4.22
CA THR A 596 22.34 -20.12 5.68
C THR A 596 22.34 -18.82 6.47
N ASP A 597 21.86 -18.90 7.72
CA ASP A 597 21.89 -17.81 8.70
C ASP A 597 23.30 -17.47 9.24
N ASP A 598 24.28 -18.34 8.97
CA ASP A 598 25.66 -18.24 9.43
C ASP A 598 26.65 -17.95 8.29
N GLY A 599 26.17 -17.42 7.16
CA GLY A 599 27.02 -16.88 6.10
C GLY A 599 27.70 -17.93 5.23
N LEU A 600 26.96 -18.97 4.83
CA LEU A 600 27.39 -19.93 3.82
C LEU A 600 26.40 -19.99 2.65
N ILE A 601 26.95 -20.12 1.45
CA ILE A 601 26.26 -20.58 0.25
C ILE A 601 26.77 -21.99 -0.04
N GLN A 602 25.85 -22.88 -0.40
CA GLN A 602 26.16 -24.27 -0.76
C GLN A 602 25.54 -24.58 -2.11
N ALA A 603 26.31 -25.25 -2.98
CA ALA A 603 25.88 -25.58 -4.34
C ALA A 603 26.12 -27.06 -4.64
N THR A 604 25.18 -27.69 -5.32
CA THR A 604 25.32 -29.05 -5.88
C THR A 604 24.93 -29.04 -7.36
N LYS A 605 25.52 -29.94 -8.14
CA LYS A 605 25.18 -30.20 -9.55
C LYS A 605 24.80 -31.67 -9.81
N ASP A 606 24.66 -32.46 -8.75
CA ASP A 606 24.44 -33.91 -8.78
C ASP A 606 23.30 -34.35 -7.87
N GLY A 607 22.31 -33.47 -7.65
CA GLY A 607 21.10 -33.78 -6.87
C GLY A 607 21.35 -33.95 -5.37
N GLY A 608 22.44 -33.37 -4.86
CA GLY A 608 22.81 -33.38 -3.45
C GLY A 608 23.80 -34.47 -3.03
N ALA A 609 24.35 -35.25 -3.98
CA ALA A 609 25.37 -36.24 -3.66
C ALA A 609 26.69 -35.60 -3.21
N THR A 610 27.05 -34.45 -3.79
CA THR A 610 28.18 -33.61 -3.36
C THR A 610 27.80 -32.14 -3.29
N TRP A 611 28.37 -31.43 -2.31
CA TRP A 611 28.10 -30.02 -2.05
C TRP A 611 29.39 -29.20 -2.00
N ARG A 612 29.42 -28.08 -2.69
CA ARG A 612 30.49 -27.09 -2.68
C ARG A 612 30.11 -25.94 -1.75
N LYS A 613 30.93 -25.73 -0.72
CA LYS A 613 30.78 -24.65 0.26
C LYS A 613 31.45 -23.36 -0.22
N VAL A 614 30.74 -22.24 -0.09
CA VAL A 614 31.21 -20.89 -0.39
C VAL A 614 30.90 -19.97 0.80
N PRO A 615 31.90 -19.51 1.57
CA PRO A 615 31.69 -18.50 2.60
C PRO A 615 31.26 -17.18 1.96
N VAL A 616 30.21 -16.54 2.47
CA VAL A 616 29.73 -15.25 1.92
C VAL A 616 30.81 -14.16 2.03
N GLY A 617 31.68 -14.23 3.03
CA GLY A 617 32.82 -13.31 3.18
C GLY A 617 33.90 -13.41 2.09
N SER A 618 33.78 -14.38 1.17
CA SER A 618 34.61 -14.45 -0.03
C SER A 618 34.07 -13.62 -1.20
N LEU A 619 32.82 -13.16 -1.12
CA LEU A 619 32.22 -12.26 -2.10
C LEU A 619 32.79 -10.84 -1.91
N PRO A 620 32.95 -10.04 -2.98
CA PRO A 620 33.54 -8.71 -2.89
C PRO A 620 32.79 -7.81 -1.90
N GLY A 621 33.44 -7.34 -0.84
CA GLY A 621 32.86 -6.38 0.11
C GLY A 621 31.83 -6.93 1.09
N VAL A 622 31.54 -8.24 1.07
CA VAL A 622 30.56 -8.86 1.96
C VAL A 622 31.22 -9.31 3.29
N PRO A 623 30.62 -9.02 4.45
CA PRO A 623 31.08 -9.55 5.73
C PRO A 623 30.82 -11.05 5.90
N ASP A 624 31.71 -11.77 6.60
CA ASP A 624 31.57 -13.22 6.82
C ASP A 624 30.34 -13.62 7.66
N THR A 625 29.69 -12.64 8.29
CA THR A 625 28.48 -12.78 9.13
C THR A 625 27.18 -12.57 8.38
N ALA A 626 27.22 -12.20 7.09
CA ALA A 626 26.02 -11.86 6.34
C ALA A 626 25.05 -13.05 6.25
N PHE A 627 23.80 -12.80 6.61
CA PHE A 627 22.67 -13.72 6.51
C PHE A 627 22.24 -13.85 5.03
N VAL A 628 21.97 -15.06 4.56
CA VAL A 628 21.43 -15.26 3.22
C VAL A 628 19.91 -15.12 3.25
N ASN A 629 19.39 -13.97 2.77
CA ASN A 629 17.95 -13.72 2.68
C ASN A 629 17.32 -14.52 1.55
N ASP A 630 17.94 -14.50 0.36
CA ASP A 630 17.41 -15.19 -0.81
C ASP A 630 18.52 -15.76 -1.69
N ILE A 631 18.32 -16.98 -2.21
CA ILE A 631 19.17 -17.58 -3.23
C ILE A 631 18.31 -18.20 -4.32
N ARG A 632 18.54 -17.79 -5.57
CA ARG A 632 17.71 -18.19 -6.72
C ARG A 632 18.59 -18.60 -7.88
N ALA A 633 18.32 -19.78 -8.42
CA ALA A 633 18.83 -20.15 -9.73
C ALA A 633 18.11 -19.33 -10.82
N ASP A 634 18.83 -19.01 -11.89
CA ASP A 634 18.28 -18.33 -13.05
C ASP A 634 17.22 -19.20 -13.74
N LEU A 635 16.19 -18.56 -14.29
CA LEU A 635 15.07 -19.23 -14.95
C LEU A 635 15.42 -19.75 -16.35
N HIS A 636 16.49 -19.22 -16.97
CA HIS A 636 16.84 -19.38 -18.37
C HIS A 636 18.23 -20.00 -18.57
N ASP A 637 19.17 -19.77 -17.65
CA ASP A 637 20.55 -20.26 -17.69
C ASP A 637 20.87 -21.23 -16.54
N ARG A 638 21.52 -22.35 -16.86
CA ARG A 638 21.79 -23.42 -15.90
C ARG A 638 22.82 -23.04 -14.83
N ASP A 639 23.83 -22.25 -15.21
CA ASP A 639 24.98 -21.95 -14.36
C ASP A 639 24.87 -20.56 -13.71
N THR A 640 23.78 -19.84 -13.93
CA THR A 640 23.54 -18.53 -13.32
C THR A 640 22.75 -18.65 -12.01
N VAL A 641 23.21 -17.93 -10.97
CA VAL A 641 22.59 -17.89 -9.64
C VAL A 641 22.70 -16.49 -9.05
N TYR A 642 21.66 -16.07 -8.35
CA TYR A 642 21.54 -14.78 -7.69
C TYR A 642 21.45 -14.97 -6.18
N VAL A 643 22.02 -14.05 -5.41
CA VAL A 643 21.94 -14.06 -3.95
C VAL A 643 21.71 -12.65 -3.40
N ALA A 644 20.71 -12.52 -2.51
CA ALA A 644 20.49 -11.36 -1.68
C ALA A 644 20.97 -11.66 -0.26
N LEU A 645 21.82 -10.79 0.28
CA LEU A 645 22.44 -10.95 1.59
C LEU A 645 22.10 -9.77 2.50
N ASP A 646 22.19 -10.01 3.80
CA ASP A 646 21.83 -9.03 4.80
C ASP A 646 22.77 -9.12 6.02
N ASN A 647 23.28 -7.98 6.46
CA ASN A 647 24.16 -7.88 7.62
C ASN A 647 23.67 -6.83 8.64
N HIS A 648 22.42 -6.38 8.56
CA HIS A 648 21.90 -5.34 9.47
C HIS A 648 21.89 -5.79 10.92
N LYS A 649 21.73 -7.11 11.16
CA LYS A 649 21.81 -7.73 12.49
C LYS A 649 23.22 -7.74 13.10
N TYR A 650 24.16 -7.06 12.43
CA TYR A 650 25.49 -6.73 12.92
C TYR A 650 25.82 -5.22 12.73
N GLY A 651 24.81 -4.38 12.45
CA GLY A 651 24.94 -2.92 12.29
C GLY A 651 25.31 -2.41 10.90
N ASP A 652 25.30 -3.29 9.89
CA ASP A 652 25.65 -2.97 8.51
C ASP A 652 24.42 -3.02 7.60
N TYR A 653 23.98 -1.85 7.15
CA TYR A 653 22.78 -1.66 6.34
C TYR A 653 23.08 -1.55 4.84
N THR A 654 24.29 -1.93 4.41
CA THR A 654 24.68 -1.90 3.00
C THR A 654 23.82 -2.88 2.20
N PRO A 655 23.26 -2.47 1.04
CA PRO A 655 22.59 -3.42 0.13
C PRO A 655 23.60 -4.43 -0.42
N TYR A 656 23.29 -5.72 -0.29
CA TYR A 656 24.11 -6.80 -0.85
C TYR A 656 23.28 -7.65 -1.80
N LEU A 657 23.57 -7.52 -3.10
CA LEU A 657 22.96 -8.30 -4.17
C LEU A 657 24.05 -8.73 -5.16
N TYR A 658 24.14 -10.03 -5.44
CA TYR A 658 25.19 -10.60 -6.28
C TYR A 658 24.65 -11.60 -7.29
N ARG A 659 25.33 -11.68 -8.43
CA ARG A 659 25.14 -12.68 -9.48
C ARG A 659 26.41 -13.50 -9.65
N SER A 660 26.25 -14.78 -9.96
CA SER A 660 27.30 -15.64 -10.49
C SER A 660 26.80 -16.27 -11.79
N THR A 661 27.67 -16.41 -12.78
CA THR A 661 27.38 -17.02 -14.10
C THR A 661 28.16 -18.32 -14.34
N ASP A 662 28.85 -18.84 -13.32
CA ASP A 662 29.72 -20.02 -13.38
C ASP A 662 29.38 -21.08 -12.30
N GLY A 663 28.11 -21.11 -11.90
CA GLY A 663 27.55 -22.02 -10.91
C GLY A 663 27.90 -21.66 -9.47
N GLY A 664 28.08 -20.37 -9.17
CA GLY A 664 28.39 -19.83 -7.85
C GLY A 664 29.87 -19.82 -7.49
N THR A 665 30.78 -19.90 -8.46
CA THR A 665 32.24 -19.96 -8.21
C THR A 665 32.84 -18.57 -8.09
N THR A 666 32.46 -17.67 -8.98
CA THR A 666 32.80 -16.24 -8.92
C THR A 666 31.53 -15.39 -8.88
N TRP A 667 31.60 -14.24 -8.22
CA TRP A 667 30.44 -13.39 -7.95
C TRP A 667 30.73 -11.94 -8.31
N GLU A 668 29.75 -11.28 -8.89
CA GLU A 668 29.75 -9.86 -9.22
C GLU A 668 28.56 -9.17 -8.56
N SER A 669 28.73 -7.92 -8.16
CA SER A 669 27.65 -7.14 -7.56
C SER A 669 26.61 -6.76 -8.62
N MET A 670 25.35 -6.81 -8.23
CA MET A 670 24.18 -6.41 -9.03
C MET A 670 23.38 -5.32 -8.30
N VAL A 671 24.00 -4.64 -7.33
CA VAL A 671 23.39 -3.57 -6.51
C VAL A 671 23.04 -2.35 -7.37
N GLY A 672 23.82 -2.06 -8.41
CA GLY A 672 23.57 -0.93 -9.31
C GLY A 672 23.53 0.40 -8.56
N ASP A 673 22.43 1.13 -8.74
CA ASP A 673 22.13 2.44 -8.16
C ASP A 673 21.16 2.39 -6.95
N LEU A 674 20.95 1.21 -6.34
CA LEU A 674 20.12 1.11 -5.14
C LEU A 674 20.63 2.06 -4.04
N PRO A 675 19.74 2.77 -3.33
CA PRO A 675 20.18 3.69 -2.29
C PRO A 675 20.90 2.99 -1.14
N GLU A 676 21.77 3.73 -0.45
CA GLU A 676 22.35 3.26 0.81
C GLU A 676 21.26 2.98 1.85
N ARG A 677 21.56 2.17 2.87
CA ARG A 677 20.59 1.73 3.90
C ARG A 677 19.34 1.04 3.33
N HIS A 678 19.43 0.33 2.19
CA HIS A 678 18.32 -0.47 1.64
C HIS A 678 18.61 -1.96 1.77
N LEU A 679 17.94 -2.64 2.69
CA LEU A 679 18.02 -4.10 2.77
C LEU A 679 17.32 -4.72 1.56
N VAL A 680 17.90 -5.80 1.00
CA VAL A 680 17.30 -6.58 -0.07
C VAL A 680 16.80 -7.90 0.50
N TRP A 681 15.48 -8.09 0.47
CA TRP A 681 14.82 -9.26 1.04
C TRP A 681 14.65 -10.38 0.01
N ARG A 682 14.31 -10.03 -1.23
CA ARG A 682 13.97 -10.99 -2.28
C ARG A 682 14.35 -10.49 -3.66
N ILE A 683 14.79 -11.40 -4.54
CA ILE A 683 14.94 -11.16 -5.98
C ILE A 683 14.08 -12.13 -6.79
N VAL A 684 13.37 -11.60 -7.78
CA VAL A 684 12.58 -12.39 -8.73
C VAL A 684 12.90 -11.96 -10.15
N GLN A 685 13.31 -12.92 -10.97
CA GLN A 685 13.48 -12.77 -12.41
C GLN A 685 12.14 -13.01 -13.11
N ASP A 686 11.86 -12.25 -14.16
CA ASP A 686 10.71 -12.52 -15.02
C ASP A 686 10.86 -13.84 -15.78
N HIS A 687 9.72 -14.50 -15.95
CA HIS A 687 9.64 -15.83 -16.53
C HIS A 687 9.65 -15.83 -18.06
N VAL A 688 9.66 -14.66 -18.70
CA VAL A 688 9.73 -14.50 -20.16
C VAL A 688 10.97 -13.72 -20.55
N ASP A 689 11.20 -12.56 -19.94
CA ASP A 689 12.36 -11.72 -20.20
C ASP A 689 13.45 -11.98 -19.15
N LYS A 690 14.63 -12.39 -19.61
CA LYS A 690 15.77 -12.73 -18.75
C LYS A 690 16.41 -11.52 -18.07
N ASP A 691 16.21 -10.31 -18.61
CA ASP A 691 16.83 -9.08 -18.11
C ASP A 691 15.90 -8.25 -17.22
N LEU A 692 14.62 -8.67 -17.08
CA LEU A 692 13.65 -8.04 -16.20
C LEU A 692 13.65 -8.68 -14.80
N PHE A 693 13.92 -7.87 -13.77
CA PHE A 693 13.95 -8.27 -12.38
C PHE A 693 13.08 -7.40 -11.49
N PHE A 694 12.63 -7.97 -10.37
CA PHE A 694 11.93 -7.29 -9.29
C PHE A 694 12.64 -7.55 -7.97
N LEU A 695 12.75 -6.52 -7.12
CA LEU A 695 13.32 -6.60 -5.78
C LEU A 695 12.30 -6.18 -4.73
N ALA A 696 12.14 -7.02 -3.71
CA ALA A 696 11.52 -6.64 -2.46
C ALA A 696 12.60 -6.07 -1.53
N THR A 697 12.43 -4.81 -1.09
CA THR A 697 13.42 -4.08 -0.29
C THR A 697 12.80 -3.42 0.94
N GLU A 698 13.65 -2.92 1.83
CA GLU A 698 13.21 -2.28 3.09
C GLU A 698 12.33 -1.05 2.91
N PHE A 699 12.49 -0.29 1.82
CA PHE A 699 11.75 0.96 1.61
C PHE A 699 11.04 1.03 0.26
N GLY A 700 10.65 -0.13 -0.28
CA GLY A 700 9.82 -0.20 -1.48
C GLY A 700 10.04 -1.46 -2.31
N LEU A 701 9.28 -1.54 -3.41
CA LEU A 701 9.44 -2.54 -4.45
C LEU A 701 10.15 -1.89 -5.64
N TYR A 702 11.21 -2.51 -6.15
CA TYR A 702 11.99 -2.00 -7.28
C TYR A 702 11.93 -2.96 -8.45
N PHE A 703 12.14 -2.46 -9.67
CA PHE A 703 12.36 -3.29 -10.85
C PHE A 703 13.56 -2.79 -11.66
N SER A 704 14.12 -3.66 -12.49
CA SER A 704 15.16 -3.34 -13.46
C SER A 704 14.85 -4.07 -14.76
N VAL A 705 14.97 -3.38 -15.90
CA VAL A 705 14.79 -3.96 -17.26
C VAL A 705 16.14 -4.27 -17.93
N ASP A 706 17.25 -4.04 -17.24
CA ASP A 706 18.62 -4.15 -17.75
C ASP A 706 19.51 -5.04 -16.87
N ALA A 707 18.90 -6.03 -16.21
CA ALA A 707 19.56 -7.01 -15.36
C ALA A 707 20.38 -6.41 -14.20
N GLY A 708 19.83 -5.38 -13.56
CA GLY A 708 20.39 -4.72 -12.37
C GLY A 708 21.36 -3.57 -12.67
N GLY A 709 21.35 -3.04 -13.90
CA GLY A 709 22.09 -1.83 -14.24
C GLY A 709 21.48 -0.59 -13.59
N GLN A 710 20.18 -0.41 -13.71
CA GLN A 710 19.38 0.64 -13.06
C GLN A 710 18.14 0.05 -12.36
N TRP A 711 17.88 0.49 -11.13
CA TRP A 711 16.74 0.09 -10.31
C TRP A 711 15.73 1.23 -10.17
N VAL A 712 14.49 0.97 -10.60
CA VAL A 712 13.40 1.94 -10.55
C VAL A 712 12.38 1.52 -9.49
N LYS A 713 12.03 2.42 -8.57
CA LYS A 713 11.00 2.18 -7.54
C LYS A 713 9.61 2.16 -8.17
N LEU A 714 8.81 1.13 -7.89
CA LEU A 714 7.42 1.06 -8.35
C LEU A 714 6.52 2.00 -7.52
N PRO A 715 5.65 2.80 -8.19
CA PRO A 715 4.72 3.68 -7.49
C PRO A 715 3.50 2.91 -6.94
N GLY A 716 2.71 3.57 -6.10
CA GLY A 716 1.43 3.06 -5.60
C GLY A 716 1.49 2.42 -4.20
N ALA A 717 2.65 2.37 -3.56
CA ALA A 717 2.83 1.99 -2.16
C ALA A 717 3.51 3.12 -1.37
N PRO A 718 3.22 3.27 -0.07
CA PRO A 718 3.94 4.21 0.80
C PRO A 718 5.39 3.75 1.04
N THR A 719 6.18 4.52 1.79
CA THR A 719 7.43 4.00 2.35
C THR A 719 7.10 2.80 3.26
N ILE A 720 7.51 1.59 2.86
CA ILE A 720 7.22 0.35 3.58
C ILE A 720 8.20 -0.77 3.16
N SER A 721 8.47 -1.70 4.08
CA SER A 721 9.25 -2.90 3.78
C SER A 721 8.41 -3.94 3.06
N PHE A 722 8.88 -4.32 1.87
CA PHE A 722 8.42 -5.49 1.16
C PHE A 722 9.37 -6.63 1.45
N ARG A 723 8.89 -7.67 2.14
CA ARG A 723 9.72 -8.83 2.53
C ARG A 723 9.73 -9.94 1.50
N ASP A 724 8.76 -9.94 0.59
CA ASP A 724 8.71 -10.92 -0.50
C ASP A 724 7.96 -10.39 -1.71
N VAL A 725 8.32 -10.93 -2.88
CA VAL A 725 7.69 -10.68 -4.16
C VAL A 725 7.67 -11.96 -4.97
N THR A 726 6.64 -12.15 -5.79
CA THR A 726 6.51 -13.26 -6.74
C THR A 726 5.76 -12.81 -8.00
N ILE A 727 5.77 -13.65 -9.03
CA ILE A 727 5.05 -13.41 -10.28
C ILE A 727 4.00 -14.51 -10.47
N GLN A 728 2.73 -14.11 -10.60
CA GLN A 728 1.68 -14.98 -11.11
C GLN A 728 1.82 -15.05 -12.63
N ARG A 729 2.29 -16.20 -13.13
CA ARG A 729 2.73 -16.35 -14.53
C ARG A 729 1.60 -16.31 -15.56
N ARG A 730 0.40 -16.79 -15.20
CA ARG A 730 -0.75 -16.87 -16.12
C ARG A 730 -1.32 -15.47 -16.41
N GLU A 731 -1.41 -14.62 -15.39
CA GLU A 731 -1.96 -13.26 -15.50
C GLU A 731 -0.87 -12.19 -15.78
N ASN A 732 0.41 -12.55 -15.65
CA ASN A 732 1.56 -11.65 -15.67
C ASN A 732 1.50 -10.60 -14.56
N ASP A 733 1.00 -10.95 -13.37
CA ASP A 733 0.87 -10.01 -12.25
C ASP A 733 2.07 -10.15 -11.30
N VAL A 734 2.65 -9.04 -10.86
CA VAL A 734 3.64 -9.02 -9.75
C VAL A 734 2.87 -8.90 -8.45
N VAL A 735 3.10 -9.81 -7.51
CA VAL A 735 2.41 -9.85 -6.22
C VAL A 735 3.45 -9.74 -5.12
N ALA A 736 3.26 -8.80 -4.19
CA ALA A 736 4.23 -8.48 -3.16
C ALA A 736 3.59 -8.44 -1.76
N ALA A 737 4.31 -8.97 -0.77
CA ALA A 737 3.95 -8.93 0.65
C ALA A 737 4.67 -7.76 1.33
N SER A 738 3.89 -6.82 1.88
CA SER A 738 4.45 -5.80 2.75
C SER A 738 4.37 -6.23 4.21
N PHE A 739 5.36 -5.83 5.01
CA PHE A 739 5.37 -6.06 6.45
C PHE A 739 4.69 -4.90 7.17
N GLY A 740 3.37 -4.76 6.98
CA GLY A 740 2.51 -3.82 7.72
C GLY A 740 1.56 -2.97 6.88
N ARG A 741 1.36 -3.31 5.60
CA ARG A 741 0.32 -2.75 4.72
C ARG A 741 -0.37 -3.82 3.84
N GLY A 742 -0.36 -5.09 4.25
CA GLY A 742 -0.98 -6.18 3.50
C GLY A 742 -0.29 -6.52 2.17
N PHE A 743 -1.04 -6.99 1.19
CA PHE A 743 -0.53 -7.36 -0.13
C PHE A 743 -0.76 -6.27 -1.19
N TYR A 744 0.14 -6.26 -2.17
CA TYR A 744 0.04 -5.40 -3.35
C TYR A 744 0.16 -6.21 -4.64
N VAL A 745 -0.53 -5.75 -5.68
CA VAL A 745 -0.48 -6.32 -7.03
C VAL A 745 -0.14 -5.23 -8.04
N LEU A 746 0.90 -5.41 -8.84
CA LEU A 746 1.03 -4.72 -10.13
C LEU A 746 0.32 -5.57 -11.17
N ASP A 747 -0.90 -5.15 -11.53
CA ASP A 747 -1.67 -5.82 -12.56
C ASP A 747 -0.92 -5.70 -13.91
N ASP A 748 -0.65 -6.81 -14.60
CA ASP A 748 0.00 -6.90 -15.91
C ASP A 748 1.37 -6.21 -16.05
N LEU A 749 2.44 -6.97 -15.81
CA LEU A 749 3.82 -6.55 -15.97
C LEU A 749 4.30 -6.53 -17.43
N ALA A 750 3.53 -7.09 -18.37
CA ALA A 750 3.98 -7.26 -19.76
C ALA A 750 4.50 -5.98 -20.43
N PRO A 751 3.96 -4.77 -20.16
CA PRO A 751 4.54 -3.53 -20.69
C PRO A 751 6.03 -3.34 -20.34
N LEU A 752 6.48 -3.80 -19.17
CA LEU A 752 7.88 -3.67 -18.73
C LEU A 752 8.86 -4.47 -19.60
N ARG A 753 8.43 -5.61 -20.16
CA ARG A 753 9.25 -6.45 -21.07
C ARG A 753 9.55 -5.81 -22.42
N SER A 754 8.83 -4.75 -22.75
CA SER A 754 8.96 -4.03 -24.03
C SER A 754 9.52 -2.62 -23.84
N VAL A 755 10.00 -2.29 -22.65
CA VAL A 755 10.65 -1.01 -22.35
C VAL A 755 12.12 -1.14 -22.67
N ASP A 756 12.50 -0.70 -23.87
CA ASP A 756 13.88 -0.46 -24.23
C ASP A 756 14.09 1.01 -24.61
N ALA A 757 15.36 1.41 -24.78
CA ALA A 757 15.71 2.77 -25.18
C ALA A 757 15.03 3.17 -26.51
N GLU A 758 14.78 2.23 -27.43
CA GLU A 758 14.10 2.54 -28.70
C GLU A 758 12.61 2.85 -28.50
N ALA A 759 11.93 2.11 -27.62
CA ALA A 759 10.53 2.31 -27.27
C ALA A 759 10.32 3.65 -26.55
N LEU A 760 11.23 4.02 -25.64
CA LEU A 760 11.20 5.30 -24.92
C LEU A 760 11.56 6.51 -25.81
N GLU A 761 12.28 6.28 -26.93
CA GLU A 761 12.59 7.33 -27.90
C GLU A 761 11.44 7.67 -28.86
N LYS A 762 10.47 6.75 -29.03
CA LYS A 762 9.27 6.97 -29.86
C LYS A 762 8.37 8.03 -29.21
N GLU A 763 7.72 8.86 -30.04
CA GLU A 763 6.80 9.89 -29.55
C GLU A 763 5.71 9.30 -28.63
N ALA A 764 5.22 8.12 -28.97
CA ALA A 764 4.34 7.33 -28.13
C ALA A 764 4.48 5.83 -28.43
N HIS A 765 4.08 4.99 -27.48
CA HIS A 765 3.99 3.54 -27.64
C HIS A 765 2.70 3.02 -27.03
N LEU A 766 2.00 2.10 -27.71
CA LEU A 766 0.79 1.43 -27.20
C LEU A 766 1.10 -0.06 -27.08
N PHE A 767 1.04 -0.57 -25.85
CA PHE A 767 1.39 -1.95 -25.55
C PHE A 767 0.23 -2.90 -25.89
N PRO A 768 0.51 -4.18 -26.21
CA PRO A 768 -0.53 -5.18 -26.42
C PRO A 768 -1.48 -5.27 -25.22
N GLY A 769 -2.78 -5.33 -25.47
CA GLY A 769 -3.79 -5.46 -24.40
C GLY A 769 -3.93 -6.90 -23.93
N ARG A 770 -4.01 -7.12 -22.60
CA ARG A 770 -4.34 -8.43 -22.06
C ARG A 770 -5.81 -8.79 -22.29
N LYS A 771 -6.13 -10.08 -22.11
CA LYS A 771 -7.51 -10.57 -22.13
C LYS A 771 -8.36 -9.82 -21.10
N ALA A 772 -9.52 -9.33 -21.53
CA ALA A 772 -10.52 -8.70 -20.68
C ALA A 772 -11.70 -9.65 -20.40
N TRP A 773 -12.24 -9.60 -19.18
CA TRP A 773 -13.39 -10.40 -18.78
C TRP A 773 -14.70 -9.64 -18.99
N TRP A 774 -15.65 -10.29 -19.65
CA TRP A 774 -16.99 -9.80 -19.91
C TRP A 774 -17.98 -10.45 -18.95
N TYR A 775 -18.58 -9.64 -18.08
CA TYR A 775 -19.61 -10.02 -17.12
C TYR A 775 -20.37 -8.79 -16.65
N PHE A 776 -21.52 -8.99 -16.01
CA PHE A 776 -22.14 -7.96 -15.19
C PHE A 776 -21.62 -8.15 -13.77
N GLU A 777 -21.07 -7.10 -13.18
CA GLU A 777 -20.61 -7.13 -11.80
C GLU A 777 -21.74 -7.55 -10.87
N ARG A 778 -21.43 -8.43 -9.92
CA ARG A 778 -22.41 -8.85 -8.91
C ARG A 778 -22.55 -7.77 -7.85
N HIS A 779 -23.73 -7.71 -7.25
CA HIS A 779 -24.13 -6.74 -6.23
C HIS A 779 -24.67 -7.47 -4.98
N PRO A 780 -23.83 -8.25 -4.26
CA PRO A 780 -24.26 -9.10 -3.15
C PRO A 780 -24.68 -8.32 -1.89
N LEU A 781 -24.35 -7.04 -1.75
CA LEU A 781 -24.76 -6.21 -0.61
C LEU A 781 -25.77 -5.13 -1.03
N SER A 782 -25.42 -4.28 -2.00
CA SER A 782 -26.31 -3.29 -2.60
C SER A 782 -25.88 -2.94 -4.04
N TYR A 783 -26.59 -2.03 -4.71
CA TYR A 783 -26.19 -1.59 -6.06
C TYR A 783 -25.08 -0.53 -6.05
N ASP A 784 -24.85 0.11 -4.90
CA ASP A 784 -23.79 1.11 -4.71
C ASP A 784 -22.45 0.44 -4.39
N GLU A 785 -21.33 1.03 -4.81
CA GLU A 785 -19.99 0.48 -4.53
C GLU A 785 -19.78 0.21 -3.02
N GLY A 786 -20.35 1.07 -2.16
CA GLY A 786 -20.39 1.00 -0.69
C GLY A 786 -21.09 -0.18 -0.05
N GLY A 787 -21.98 -0.88 -0.77
CA GLY A 787 -22.80 -1.94 -0.20
C GLY A 787 -23.75 -1.47 0.92
N GLU A 788 -23.95 -0.16 1.10
CA GLU A 788 -24.71 0.46 2.18
C GLU A 788 -24.28 0.03 3.61
N GLN A 789 -23.00 -0.34 3.81
CA GLN A 789 -22.48 -0.84 5.10
C GLN A 789 -21.92 0.26 6.03
N GLY A 790 -21.86 1.51 5.57
CA GLY A 790 -21.21 2.62 6.29
C GLY A 790 -19.69 2.68 6.08
N HIS A 791 -19.06 3.77 6.53
CA HIS A 791 -17.65 4.08 6.23
C HIS A 791 -16.62 3.21 6.95
N SER A 792 -17.00 2.54 8.05
CA SER A 792 -16.10 1.61 8.75
C SER A 792 -15.99 0.25 8.06
N TYR A 793 -16.78 -0.01 7.01
CA TYR A 793 -16.72 -1.27 6.29
C TYR A 793 -15.52 -1.31 5.35
N TYR A 794 -14.53 -2.12 5.70
CA TYR A 794 -13.31 -2.24 4.90
C TYR A 794 -13.56 -3.01 3.59
N ARG A 795 -13.07 -2.42 2.50
CA ARG A 795 -12.91 -3.07 1.20
C ARG A 795 -11.62 -2.58 0.54
N ALA A 796 -10.98 -3.46 -0.22
CA ALA A 796 -9.93 -3.11 -1.16
C ALA A 796 -10.46 -3.12 -2.61
N PRO A 797 -9.95 -2.27 -3.50
CA PRO A 797 -10.46 -2.18 -4.87
C PRO A 797 -10.09 -3.40 -5.72
N ASN A 798 -11.02 -3.81 -6.59
CA ASN A 798 -10.69 -4.65 -7.74
C ASN A 798 -9.89 -3.84 -8.77
N PRO A 799 -9.19 -4.50 -9.72
CA PRO A 799 -8.80 -3.80 -10.96
C PRO A 799 -10.03 -3.18 -11.62
N PRO A 800 -9.90 -2.03 -12.32
CA PRO A 800 -11.02 -1.44 -13.04
C PRO A 800 -11.72 -2.46 -13.95
N PHE A 801 -13.05 -2.48 -13.93
CA PHE A 801 -13.82 -3.39 -14.78
C PHE A 801 -13.62 -3.04 -16.26
N GLY A 802 -13.17 -4.04 -17.04
CA GLY A 802 -13.13 -3.98 -18.49
C GLY A 802 -11.75 -4.27 -19.10
N ALA A 803 -11.47 -3.67 -20.27
CA ALA A 803 -10.21 -3.82 -20.99
C ALA A 803 -9.27 -2.65 -20.69
N THR A 804 -8.21 -2.90 -19.93
CA THR A 804 -7.18 -1.90 -19.61
C THR A 804 -6.09 -1.89 -20.68
N PHE A 805 -5.78 -0.70 -21.18
CA PHE A 805 -4.72 -0.45 -22.15
C PHE A 805 -3.60 0.35 -21.50
N THR A 806 -2.36 -0.06 -21.75
CA THR A 806 -1.17 0.68 -21.31
C THR A 806 -0.55 1.39 -22.51
N TYR A 807 -0.21 2.67 -22.37
CA TYR A 807 0.57 3.40 -23.36
C TYR A 807 1.60 4.30 -22.69
N PHE A 808 2.64 4.67 -23.44
CA PHE A 808 3.71 5.59 -23.02
C PHE A 808 3.69 6.83 -23.92
N LEU A 809 3.92 8.00 -23.33
CA LEU A 809 4.20 9.26 -24.02
C LEU A 809 5.59 9.76 -23.65
N LYS A 810 6.44 10.02 -24.65
CA LYS A 810 7.78 10.57 -24.42
C LYS A 810 7.74 11.98 -23.82
N GLU A 811 6.81 12.79 -24.31
CA GLU A 811 6.58 14.16 -23.86
C GLU A 811 5.09 14.38 -23.60
N GLY A 812 4.79 15.19 -22.59
CA GLY A 812 3.41 15.61 -22.33
C GLY A 812 2.88 16.52 -23.43
N LEU A 813 1.59 16.42 -23.73
CA LEU A 813 0.92 17.32 -24.66
C LEU A 813 0.53 18.60 -23.94
N LYS A 814 1.06 19.74 -24.40
CA LYS A 814 0.85 21.05 -23.77
C LYS A 814 0.10 22.02 -24.69
N THR A 815 -0.68 22.91 -24.10
CA THR A 815 -1.27 24.08 -24.78
C THR A 815 -0.21 25.13 -25.09
N THR A 816 -0.52 26.08 -25.97
CA THR A 816 0.38 27.22 -26.24
C THR A 816 0.56 28.09 -24.99
N GLU A 817 -0.47 28.19 -24.15
CA GLU A 817 -0.42 28.89 -22.87
C GLU A 817 0.58 28.22 -21.91
N GLU A 818 0.50 26.91 -21.71
CA GLU A 818 1.43 26.18 -20.83
C GLU A 818 2.88 26.29 -21.31
N ILE A 819 3.11 26.17 -22.62
CA ILE A 819 4.44 26.36 -23.22
C ILE A 819 4.97 27.77 -22.90
N ARG A 820 4.13 28.79 -23.02
CA ARG A 820 4.48 30.17 -22.69
C ARG A 820 4.78 30.32 -21.19
N GLN A 821 3.89 29.85 -20.32
CA GLN A 821 4.05 29.94 -18.87
C GLN A 821 5.31 29.22 -18.38
N GLU A 822 5.66 28.07 -18.96
CA GLU A 822 6.89 27.35 -18.63
C GLU A 822 8.14 28.11 -19.07
N ALA A 823 8.10 28.77 -20.24
CA ALA A 823 9.19 29.63 -20.69
C ALA A 823 9.30 30.91 -19.83
N GLU A 824 8.18 31.49 -19.40
CA GLU A 824 8.13 32.62 -18.47
C GLU A 824 8.63 32.24 -17.07
N LYS A 825 8.28 31.05 -16.56
CA LYS A 825 8.75 30.54 -15.27
C LYS A 825 10.28 30.51 -15.21
N LYS A 826 10.93 29.97 -16.24
CA LYS A 826 12.41 29.94 -16.34
C LYS A 826 13.02 31.34 -16.30
N LYS A 827 12.36 32.33 -16.91
CA LYS A 827 12.79 33.74 -16.88
C LYS A 827 12.59 34.37 -15.51
N ILE A 828 11.43 34.14 -14.88
CA ILE A 828 11.12 34.64 -13.54
C ILE A 828 12.13 34.10 -12.53
N GLU A 829 12.46 32.81 -12.60
CA GLU A 829 13.48 32.18 -11.75
C GLU A 829 14.87 32.77 -11.99
N ALA A 830 15.18 33.17 -13.22
CA ALA A 830 16.42 33.87 -13.58
C ALA A 830 16.40 35.38 -13.24
N GLY A 831 15.29 35.92 -12.73
CA GLY A 831 15.11 37.35 -12.47
C GLY A 831 15.01 38.22 -13.73
N GLU A 832 14.69 37.62 -14.87
CA GLU A 832 14.53 38.30 -16.17
C GLU A 832 13.11 38.83 -16.38
N ASP A 833 12.98 39.82 -17.26
CA ASP A 833 11.67 40.36 -17.66
C ASP A 833 10.84 39.32 -18.43
N THR A 834 9.55 39.22 -18.10
CA THR A 834 8.53 38.45 -18.83
C THR A 834 7.64 39.40 -19.65
N PRO A 835 8.04 39.76 -20.89
CA PRO A 835 7.29 40.73 -21.67
C PRO A 835 5.91 40.19 -22.05
N PHE A 836 4.91 41.07 -21.99
CA PHE A 836 3.53 40.78 -22.40
C PHE A 836 3.48 40.25 -23.85
N PRO A 837 2.92 39.06 -24.10
CA PRO A 837 2.92 38.42 -25.44
C PRO A 837 1.98 39.10 -26.46
N GLY A 838 1.14 40.03 -26.02
CA GLY A 838 0.16 40.73 -26.87
C GLY A 838 -1.25 40.11 -26.81
N TYR A 839 -2.29 40.94 -26.93
CA TYR A 839 -3.68 40.49 -26.80
C TYR A 839 -4.08 39.44 -27.85
N ASP A 840 -3.54 39.50 -29.07
CA ASP A 840 -3.84 38.52 -30.12
C ASP A 840 -3.28 37.13 -29.79
N ALA A 841 -2.17 37.04 -29.06
CA ALA A 841 -1.61 35.76 -28.61
C ALA A 841 -2.46 35.16 -27.49
N ILE A 842 -2.83 35.99 -26.50
CA ILE A 842 -3.71 35.58 -25.39
C ILE A 842 -5.10 35.16 -25.91
N GLU A 843 -5.65 35.87 -26.89
CA GLU A 843 -6.95 35.49 -27.47
C GLU A 843 -6.87 34.18 -28.29
N LYS A 844 -5.70 33.85 -28.85
CA LYS A 844 -5.46 32.54 -29.46
C LYS A 844 -5.34 31.43 -28.43
N GLU A 845 -4.61 31.66 -27.33
CA GLU A 845 -4.53 30.76 -26.17
C GLU A 845 -5.94 30.47 -25.61
N ARG A 846 -6.72 31.52 -25.34
CA ARG A 846 -8.11 31.42 -24.83
C ARG A 846 -9.06 30.62 -25.75
N ARG A 847 -8.78 30.57 -27.05
CA ARG A 847 -9.58 29.86 -28.05
C ARG A 847 -9.00 28.49 -28.41
N GLU A 848 -7.84 28.13 -27.88
CA GLU A 848 -7.21 26.84 -28.10
C GLU A 848 -8.04 25.75 -27.42
N GLU A 849 -8.21 24.62 -28.09
CA GLU A 849 -8.78 23.43 -27.46
C GLU A 849 -7.68 22.72 -26.66
N GLU A 850 -8.03 22.27 -25.46
CA GLU A 850 -7.17 21.43 -24.63
C GLU A 850 -6.69 20.19 -25.42
N PRO A 851 -5.41 19.80 -25.27
CA PRO A 851 -4.90 18.61 -25.90
C PRO A 851 -5.59 17.37 -25.35
N LYS A 852 -5.72 16.33 -26.19
CA LYS A 852 -6.32 15.05 -25.80
C LYS A 852 -5.53 13.89 -26.35
N VAL A 853 -5.41 12.83 -25.55
CA VAL A 853 -5.11 11.48 -26.05
C VAL A 853 -6.42 10.74 -26.28
N ILE A 854 -6.53 10.04 -27.41
CA ILE A 854 -7.74 9.33 -27.82
C ILE A 854 -7.36 7.89 -28.17
N LEU A 855 -7.88 6.94 -27.40
CA LEU A 855 -7.85 5.52 -27.70
C LEU A 855 -9.11 5.16 -28.49
N THR A 856 -8.98 4.55 -29.66
CA THR A 856 -10.12 4.12 -30.49
C THR A 856 -10.21 2.61 -30.51
N VAL A 857 -11.27 2.07 -29.92
CA VAL A 857 -11.56 0.63 -29.92
C VAL A 857 -12.42 0.27 -31.12
N ARG A 858 -12.05 -0.80 -31.83
CA ARG A 858 -12.78 -1.35 -32.99
C ARG A 858 -13.06 -2.83 -32.82
N ASN A 859 -14.20 -3.28 -33.33
CA ASN A 859 -14.53 -4.71 -33.40
C ASN A 859 -13.77 -5.40 -34.54
N ALA A 860 -13.94 -6.72 -34.67
CA ALA A 860 -13.36 -7.54 -35.74
C ALA A 860 -13.76 -7.09 -37.17
N ALA A 861 -14.86 -6.35 -37.34
CA ALA A 861 -15.26 -5.78 -38.64
C ALA A 861 -14.58 -4.43 -38.95
N GLY A 862 -13.76 -3.90 -38.03
CA GLY A 862 -13.09 -2.60 -38.17
C GLY A 862 -13.95 -1.40 -37.79
N GLU A 863 -15.16 -1.62 -37.32
CA GLU A 863 -16.11 -0.57 -36.92
C GLU A 863 -15.70 0.02 -35.57
N VAL A 864 -15.82 1.35 -35.41
CA VAL A 864 -15.52 2.02 -34.14
C VAL A 864 -16.60 1.68 -33.13
N VAL A 865 -16.20 1.06 -32.03
CA VAL A 865 -17.08 0.68 -30.92
C VAL A 865 -17.08 1.75 -29.83
N ARG A 866 -15.90 2.26 -29.46
CA ARG A 866 -15.73 3.28 -28.42
C ARG A 866 -14.51 4.16 -28.72
N ARG A 867 -14.58 5.42 -28.30
CA ARG A 867 -13.41 6.30 -28.15
C ARG A 867 -13.28 6.66 -26.69
N ILE A 868 -12.07 6.60 -26.17
CA ILE A 868 -11.76 6.79 -24.75
C ILE A 868 -10.67 7.84 -24.67
N GLU A 869 -10.86 8.82 -23.79
CA GLU A 869 -9.85 9.85 -23.55
C GLU A 869 -8.84 9.32 -22.52
N GLY A 870 -7.57 9.64 -22.73
CA GLY A 870 -6.48 9.27 -21.83
C GLY A 870 -5.75 10.50 -21.28
N PRO A 871 -4.98 10.34 -20.20
CA PRO A 871 -4.06 11.36 -19.71
C PRO A 871 -3.13 11.91 -20.79
N VAL A 872 -2.59 13.11 -20.61
CA VAL A 872 -1.77 13.79 -21.63
C VAL A 872 -0.35 14.05 -21.17
N GLU A 873 -0.02 13.69 -19.93
CA GLU A 873 1.27 13.91 -19.30
C GLU A 873 2.34 12.97 -19.87
N LYS A 874 3.61 13.30 -19.62
CA LYS A 874 4.73 12.43 -19.95
C LYS A 874 4.67 11.13 -19.13
N GLY A 875 5.08 10.01 -19.72
CA GLY A 875 5.24 8.73 -19.03
C GLY A 875 4.22 7.65 -19.42
N PHE A 876 4.17 6.59 -18.62
CA PHE A 876 3.26 5.46 -18.73
C PHE A 876 1.89 5.83 -18.18
N HIS A 877 0.85 5.36 -18.89
CA HIS A 877 -0.55 5.58 -18.55
C HIS A 877 -1.36 4.30 -18.74
N ARG A 878 -2.36 4.10 -17.89
CA ARG A 878 -3.33 3.02 -18.00
C ARG A 878 -4.74 3.57 -18.10
N VAL A 879 -5.47 3.14 -19.12
CA VAL A 879 -6.85 3.59 -19.39
C VAL A 879 -7.72 2.37 -19.64
N THR A 880 -8.89 2.33 -19.02
CA THR A 880 -9.80 1.18 -19.11
C THR A 880 -11.03 1.49 -19.95
N TRP A 881 -11.31 0.63 -20.91
CA TRP A 881 -12.62 0.53 -21.54
C TRP A 881 -13.54 -0.34 -20.69
N ASP A 882 -14.62 0.23 -20.17
CA ASP A 882 -15.71 -0.43 -19.45
C ASP A 882 -16.50 -1.49 -20.25
N LEU A 883 -16.04 -1.82 -21.46
CA LEU A 883 -16.68 -2.73 -22.41
C LEU A 883 -18.06 -2.26 -22.87
N ARG A 884 -18.39 -0.97 -22.79
CA ARG A 884 -19.67 -0.42 -23.24
C ARG A 884 -19.57 0.32 -24.56
N TYR A 885 -20.65 0.26 -25.34
CA TYR A 885 -20.90 1.21 -26.42
C TYR A 885 -21.10 2.62 -25.84
N PRO A 886 -20.94 3.68 -26.65
CA PRO A 886 -21.38 5.01 -26.23
C PRO A 886 -22.88 5.05 -25.95
N PRO A 887 -23.32 5.93 -25.03
CA PRO A 887 -24.74 6.21 -24.88
C PRO A 887 -25.29 6.70 -26.21
N MET A 888 -26.50 6.24 -26.54
CA MET A 888 -27.16 6.57 -27.81
C MET A 888 -28.27 7.62 -27.64
N GLU A 889 -28.44 8.13 -26.42
CA GLU A 889 -29.40 9.15 -26.02
C GLU A 889 -29.14 10.49 -26.73
N ALA A 890 -30.19 11.30 -26.86
CA ALA A 890 -30.08 12.62 -27.46
C ALA A 890 -29.43 13.61 -26.45
N ILE A 891 -28.30 14.20 -26.82
CA ILE A 891 -27.58 15.15 -25.98
C ILE A 891 -28.28 16.51 -26.06
N ALA A 892 -28.83 17.00 -24.96
CA ALA A 892 -29.36 18.38 -24.84
C ALA A 892 -28.31 19.34 -24.28
N ALA A 893 -27.51 18.87 -23.33
CA ALA A 893 -26.34 19.52 -22.75
C ALA A 893 -25.30 18.44 -22.39
N PRO A 894 -24.00 18.77 -22.29
CA PRO A 894 -23.00 17.83 -21.78
C PRO A 894 -23.34 17.45 -20.35
N VAL A 895 -23.40 16.15 -20.08
CA VAL A 895 -23.45 15.60 -18.72
C VAL A 895 -22.13 14.87 -18.51
N GLU A 896 -21.35 15.32 -17.54
CA GLU A 896 -20.04 14.75 -17.20
C GLU A 896 -20.11 14.10 -15.81
N GLY A 897 -19.17 13.21 -15.51
CA GLY A 897 -19.10 12.50 -14.23
C GLY A 897 -19.98 11.26 -14.16
N GLU A 898 -20.32 10.82 -12.94
CA GLU A 898 -21.06 9.58 -12.67
C GLU A 898 -22.50 9.60 -13.21
N ASP A 899 -23.05 10.79 -13.47
CA ASP A 899 -24.39 10.97 -14.02
C ASP A 899 -24.44 10.86 -15.56
N ALA A 900 -23.28 10.68 -16.21
CA ALA A 900 -23.23 10.53 -17.66
C ALA A 900 -23.91 9.22 -18.09
N PRO A 901 -24.79 9.24 -19.11
CA PRO A 901 -25.50 8.03 -19.52
C PRO A 901 -24.53 6.97 -20.03
N GLU A 902 -24.78 5.71 -19.64
CA GLU A 902 -24.00 4.55 -20.08
C GLU A 902 -24.66 3.83 -21.25
N GLY A 903 -23.86 3.34 -22.20
CA GLY A 903 -24.36 2.44 -23.24
C GLY A 903 -24.43 0.98 -22.77
N PHE A 904 -25.04 0.14 -23.59
CA PHE A 904 -25.03 -1.32 -23.38
C PHE A 904 -23.61 -1.90 -23.54
N LEU A 905 -23.37 -3.07 -22.92
CA LEU A 905 -22.13 -3.81 -23.12
C LEU A 905 -21.94 -4.18 -24.60
N ALA A 906 -20.70 -4.12 -25.07
CA ALA A 906 -20.24 -4.66 -26.34
C ALA A 906 -20.10 -6.19 -26.25
N ALA A 907 -20.26 -6.90 -27.37
CA ALA A 907 -20.18 -8.36 -27.37
C ALA A 907 -18.77 -8.85 -26.96
N PRO A 908 -18.61 -10.01 -26.28
CA PRO A 908 -17.32 -10.66 -26.22
C PRO A 908 -16.86 -11.05 -27.63
N GLY A 909 -15.55 -10.99 -27.89
CA GLY A 909 -14.98 -11.20 -29.21
C GLY A 909 -13.59 -10.59 -29.35
N ASP A 910 -13.12 -10.51 -30.59
CA ASP A 910 -11.83 -9.91 -30.95
C ASP A 910 -11.98 -8.42 -31.24
N TYR A 911 -11.06 -7.63 -30.70
CA TYR A 911 -11.04 -6.18 -30.81
C TYR A 911 -9.65 -5.66 -31.13
N THR A 912 -9.58 -4.42 -31.60
CA THR A 912 -8.34 -3.67 -31.74
C THR A 912 -8.45 -2.31 -31.08
N VAL A 913 -7.32 -1.76 -30.62
CA VAL A 913 -7.22 -0.40 -30.06
C VAL A 913 -6.08 0.36 -30.74
N SER A 914 -6.33 1.60 -31.16
CA SER A 914 -5.32 2.50 -31.72
C SER A 914 -5.19 3.77 -30.88
N LEU A 915 -4.02 4.41 -30.90
CA LEU A 915 -3.72 5.62 -30.12
C LEU A 915 -3.58 6.83 -31.06
N ALA A 916 -4.24 7.94 -30.72
CA ALA A 916 -4.12 9.22 -31.42
C ALA A 916 -4.00 10.38 -30.43
N LYS A 917 -3.42 11.49 -30.86
CA LYS A 917 -3.49 12.77 -30.14
C LYS A 917 -4.32 13.79 -30.89
N ARG A 918 -4.97 14.70 -30.16
CA ARG A 918 -5.55 15.93 -30.69
C ARG A 918 -4.84 17.10 -30.02
N VAL A 919 -4.22 17.96 -30.82
CA VAL A 919 -3.56 19.19 -30.35
C VAL A 919 -3.93 20.30 -31.31
N ARG A 920 -4.42 21.44 -30.79
CA ARG A 920 -4.86 22.60 -31.60
C ARG A 920 -5.88 22.21 -32.68
N GLY A 921 -6.88 21.41 -32.30
CA GLY A 921 -7.94 20.92 -33.20
C GLY A 921 -7.50 19.88 -34.25
N LYS A 922 -6.21 19.56 -34.37
CA LYS A 922 -5.70 18.57 -35.32
C LYS A 922 -5.53 17.21 -34.64
N THR A 923 -6.26 16.20 -35.13
CA THR A 923 -6.09 14.81 -34.69
C THR A 923 -5.04 14.10 -35.55
N THR A 924 -4.06 13.45 -34.90
CA THR A 924 -2.97 12.70 -35.55
C THR A 924 -2.86 11.33 -34.90
N GLU A 925 -2.85 10.27 -35.70
CA GLU A 925 -2.60 8.90 -35.20
C GLU A 925 -1.15 8.78 -34.73
N LEU A 926 -0.96 8.25 -33.53
CA LEU A 926 0.35 8.02 -32.92
C LEU A 926 0.78 6.56 -33.08
N VAL A 927 -0.13 5.63 -32.80
CA VAL A 927 0.12 4.19 -32.88
C VAL A 927 -1.08 3.50 -33.51
N GLY A 928 -0.82 2.64 -34.49
CA GLY A 928 -1.82 1.82 -35.17
C GLY A 928 -2.48 0.76 -34.27
N PRO A 929 -3.40 -0.05 -34.81
CA PRO A 929 -4.23 -0.98 -34.05
C PRO A 929 -3.41 -2.10 -33.38
N GLN A 930 -3.60 -2.28 -32.07
CA GLN A 930 -3.15 -3.42 -31.27
C GLN A 930 -4.33 -4.35 -30.96
N ALA A 931 -4.16 -5.66 -31.13
CA ALA A 931 -5.22 -6.64 -30.90
C ALA A 931 -5.37 -7.01 -29.42
N PHE A 932 -6.60 -7.27 -28.99
CA PHE A 932 -6.92 -7.84 -27.68
C PHE A 932 -8.24 -8.61 -27.74
N LYS A 933 -8.51 -9.41 -26.70
CA LYS A 933 -9.67 -10.29 -26.65
C LYS A 933 -10.56 -10.02 -25.44
N VAL A 934 -11.87 -10.06 -25.65
CA VAL A 934 -12.89 -9.95 -24.60
C VAL A 934 -13.60 -11.30 -24.47
N GLU A 935 -13.53 -11.94 -23.30
CA GLU A 935 -14.10 -13.27 -23.06
C GLU A 935 -15.15 -13.27 -21.95
N ARG A 936 -16.22 -14.04 -22.14
CA ARG A 936 -17.28 -14.18 -21.14
C ARG A 936 -16.77 -14.93 -19.91
N LEU A 937 -16.89 -14.33 -18.73
CA LEU A 937 -16.41 -14.92 -17.47
C LEU A 937 -17.25 -16.13 -17.02
N ARG A 938 -18.58 -16.03 -17.11
CA ARG A 938 -19.51 -17.05 -16.58
C ARG A 938 -20.68 -17.31 -17.52
N THR A 939 -21.12 -18.56 -17.57
CA THR A 939 -22.41 -18.96 -18.17
C THR A 939 -23.52 -18.96 -17.14
N GLY A 940 -24.73 -18.53 -17.53
CA GLY A 940 -25.88 -18.54 -16.62
C GLY A 940 -26.41 -19.95 -16.35
N ALA A 941 -27.09 -20.12 -15.21
CA ALA A 941 -27.75 -21.39 -14.85
C ALA A 941 -28.89 -21.75 -15.81
N LEU A 942 -29.53 -20.74 -16.42
CA LEU A 942 -30.50 -20.92 -17.50
C LEU A 942 -29.85 -20.60 -18.85
N PRO A 943 -30.12 -21.41 -19.91
CA PRO A 943 -29.70 -21.08 -21.26
C PRO A 943 -30.33 -19.74 -21.71
N GLY A 944 -29.48 -18.74 -21.94
CA GLY A 944 -29.88 -17.45 -22.50
C GLY A 944 -29.87 -17.44 -24.03
N ALA A 945 -30.25 -16.31 -24.62
CA ALA A 945 -30.11 -16.08 -26.05
C ALA A 945 -28.62 -15.98 -26.45
N PRO A 946 -28.27 -16.32 -27.71
CA PRO A 946 -26.93 -16.05 -28.25
C PRO A 946 -26.55 -14.57 -28.11
N ILE A 947 -25.29 -14.27 -27.76
CA ILE A 947 -24.89 -12.89 -27.44
C ILE A 947 -25.07 -11.93 -28.62
N ASN A 948 -24.84 -12.39 -29.85
CA ASN A 948 -25.12 -11.60 -31.06
C ASN A 948 -26.61 -11.20 -31.17
N GLU A 949 -27.55 -12.05 -30.75
CA GLU A 949 -28.96 -11.68 -30.67
C GLU A 949 -29.26 -10.68 -29.54
N VAL A 950 -28.55 -10.80 -28.41
CA VAL A 950 -28.67 -9.86 -27.29
C VAL A 950 -28.24 -8.46 -27.72
N VAL A 951 -27.06 -8.35 -28.33
CA VAL A 951 -26.50 -7.08 -28.79
C VAL A 951 -27.36 -6.48 -29.91
N ALA A 952 -27.81 -7.27 -30.88
CA ALA A 952 -28.73 -6.78 -31.92
C ALA A 952 -30.06 -6.25 -31.34
N PHE A 953 -30.54 -6.85 -30.24
CA PHE A 953 -31.71 -6.34 -29.53
C PHE A 953 -31.41 -5.03 -28.80
N TRP A 954 -30.27 -4.93 -28.11
CA TRP A 954 -29.82 -3.69 -27.47
C TRP A 954 -29.67 -2.53 -28.46
N GLU A 955 -29.10 -2.77 -29.64
CA GLU A 955 -29.02 -1.78 -30.71
C GLU A 955 -30.40 -1.31 -31.19
N ARG A 956 -31.37 -2.23 -31.29
CA ARG A 956 -32.74 -1.90 -31.66
C ARG A 956 -33.42 -1.03 -30.59
N VAL A 957 -33.23 -1.36 -29.31
CA VAL A 957 -33.70 -0.53 -28.18
C VAL A 957 -33.07 0.85 -28.23
N ALA A 958 -31.74 0.93 -28.33
CA ALA A 958 -30.99 2.18 -28.36
C ALA A 958 -31.37 3.07 -29.56
N LYS A 959 -31.69 2.47 -30.72
CA LYS A 959 -32.16 3.20 -31.90
C LYS A 959 -33.54 3.82 -31.70
N LEU A 960 -34.48 3.09 -31.09
CA LEU A 960 -35.79 3.64 -30.76
C LEU A 960 -35.66 4.74 -29.71
N ASP A 961 -34.84 4.51 -28.68
CA ASP A 961 -34.61 5.45 -27.59
C ASP A 961 -34.03 6.78 -28.08
N ARG A 962 -33.02 6.72 -28.95
CA ARG A 962 -32.52 7.92 -29.63
C ARG A 962 -33.61 8.67 -30.39
N ALA A 963 -34.47 7.95 -31.11
CA ALA A 963 -35.52 8.56 -31.90
C ALA A 963 -36.59 9.22 -31.02
N VAL A 964 -36.94 8.59 -29.89
CA VAL A 964 -37.85 9.14 -28.87
C VAL A 964 -37.22 10.36 -28.20
N GLY A 965 -35.96 10.30 -27.78
CA GLY A 965 -35.22 11.43 -27.21
C GLY A 965 -35.15 12.64 -28.14
N ALA A 966 -34.81 12.41 -29.42
CA ALA A 966 -34.80 13.47 -30.43
C ALA A 966 -36.21 14.05 -30.70
N SER A 967 -37.26 13.24 -30.54
CA SER A 967 -38.64 13.69 -30.63
C SER A 967 -39.03 14.56 -29.43
N ASN A 968 -38.61 14.21 -28.22
CA ASN A 968 -38.82 15.03 -27.01
C ASN A 968 -38.14 16.40 -27.15
N GLN A 969 -36.88 16.46 -27.59
CA GLN A 969 -36.21 17.75 -27.87
C GLN A 969 -36.94 18.57 -28.94
N SER A 970 -37.46 17.92 -29.98
CA SER A 970 -38.26 18.60 -31.01
C SER A 970 -39.60 19.11 -30.46
N ILE A 971 -40.23 18.36 -29.56
CA ILE A 971 -41.46 18.77 -28.87
C ILE A 971 -41.18 20.01 -28.03
N GLU A 972 -40.17 20.00 -27.16
CA GLU A 972 -39.80 21.15 -26.33
C GLU A 972 -39.57 22.42 -27.17
N ALA A 973 -38.84 22.28 -28.28
CA ALA A 973 -38.63 23.38 -29.22
C ALA A 973 -39.95 23.88 -29.85
N LEU A 974 -40.87 22.97 -30.21
CA LEU A 974 -42.18 23.32 -30.75
C LEU A 974 -43.10 23.94 -29.71
N GLU A 975 -43.03 23.52 -28.45
CA GLU A 975 -43.78 24.13 -27.35
C GLU A 975 -43.34 25.58 -27.14
N ALA A 976 -42.03 25.81 -27.07
CA ALA A 976 -41.47 27.15 -26.97
C ALA A 976 -41.84 28.01 -28.20
N LYS A 977 -41.75 27.42 -29.41
CA LYS A 977 -42.12 28.09 -30.65
C LYS A 977 -43.61 28.47 -30.67
N LEU A 978 -44.51 27.54 -30.36
CA LEU A 978 -45.95 27.79 -30.31
C LEU A 978 -46.31 28.79 -29.22
N ALA A 979 -45.66 28.76 -28.06
CA ALA A 979 -45.87 29.77 -27.02
C ALA A 979 -45.51 31.18 -27.54
N GLY A 980 -44.36 31.32 -28.20
CA GLY A 980 -43.98 32.59 -28.82
C GLY A 980 -44.89 33.00 -29.97
N LEU A 981 -45.35 32.06 -30.81
CA LEU A 981 -46.31 32.34 -31.89
C LEU A 981 -47.67 32.80 -31.34
N LYS A 982 -48.11 32.28 -30.19
CA LYS A 982 -49.29 32.77 -29.49
C LYS A 982 -49.14 34.24 -29.10
N THR A 983 -47.98 34.60 -28.56
CA THR A 983 -47.64 35.99 -28.24
C THR A 983 -47.60 36.85 -29.51
N ALA A 984 -47.01 36.35 -30.60
CA ALA A 984 -46.93 37.04 -31.88
C ALA A 984 -48.29 37.28 -32.54
N ILE A 985 -49.23 36.33 -32.45
CA ILE A 985 -50.63 36.51 -32.87
C ILE A 985 -51.24 37.73 -32.15
N GLY A 986 -51.01 37.85 -30.84
CA GLY A 986 -51.46 39.00 -30.05
C GLY A 986 -50.86 40.36 -30.45
N TYR A 987 -49.81 40.36 -31.28
CA TYR A 987 -49.18 41.56 -31.81
C TYR A 987 -49.53 41.85 -33.28
N THR A 988 -50.35 41.00 -33.90
CA THR A 988 -50.93 41.28 -35.22
C THR A 988 -52.00 42.38 -35.13
N ARG A 989 -52.29 43.06 -36.24
CA ARG A 989 -53.35 44.08 -36.31
C ARG A 989 -54.70 43.52 -36.80
N THR A 990 -54.88 42.21 -36.69
CA THR A 990 -56.10 41.50 -37.10
C THR A 990 -57.01 41.22 -35.90
N ALA A 991 -58.33 41.18 -36.10
CA ALA A 991 -59.26 40.75 -35.05
C ALA A 991 -59.03 39.26 -34.69
N PRO A 992 -59.46 38.77 -33.51
CA PRO A 992 -59.40 37.34 -33.19
C PRO A 992 -60.01 36.51 -34.32
N SER A 993 -59.23 35.58 -34.87
CA SER A 993 -59.49 35.03 -36.22
C SER A 993 -59.14 33.55 -36.34
N ASP A 994 -59.11 33.05 -37.59
CA ASP A 994 -58.65 31.71 -37.97
C ASP A 994 -57.24 31.39 -37.45
N LEU A 995 -56.37 32.39 -37.21
CA LEU A 995 -55.01 32.20 -36.68
C LEU A 995 -55.00 31.69 -35.23
N ASP A 996 -55.88 32.22 -34.36
CA ASP A 996 -56.02 31.74 -32.97
C ASP A 996 -56.61 30.32 -32.93
N THR A 997 -57.54 30.03 -33.84
CA THR A 997 -58.15 28.71 -33.99
C THR A 997 -57.14 27.69 -34.49
N GLU A 998 -56.35 28.06 -35.49
CA GLU A 998 -55.30 27.22 -36.04
C GLU A 998 -54.17 27.00 -35.02
N TRP A 999 -53.74 28.04 -34.31
CA TRP A 999 -52.80 27.90 -33.19
C TRP A 999 -53.31 26.90 -32.15
N SER A 1000 -54.57 27.04 -31.72
CA SER A 1000 -55.17 26.14 -30.72
C SER A 1000 -55.25 24.71 -31.24
N ARG A 1001 -55.56 24.52 -32.52
CA ARG A 1001 -55.56 23.21 -33.18
C ARG A 1001 -54.16 22.58 -33.16
N LEU A 1002 -53.12 23.34 -33.52
CA LEU A 1002 -51.73 22.86 -33.53
C LEU A 1002 -51.21 22.58 -32.12
N ARG A 1003 -51.56 23.40 -31.13
CA ARG A 1003 -51.21 23.16 -29.72
C ARG A 1003 -51.87 21.88 -29.20
N ASN A 1004 -53.16 21.70 -29.43
CA ASN A 1004 -53.87 20.48 -29.04
C ASN A 1004 -53.31 19.23 -29.76
N GLU A 1005 -52.91 19.36 -31.03
CA GLU A 1005 -52.25 18.27 -31.75
C GLU A 1005 -50.90 17.91 -31.13
N LEU A 1006 -50.10 18.91 -30.72
CA LEU A 1006 -48.86 18.70 -29.98
C LEU A 1006 -49.13 18.03 -28.62
N ASP A 1007 -50.13 18.50 -27.86
CA ASP A 1007 -50.51 17.91 -26.57
C ASP A 1007 -50.96 16.45 -26.74
N ASN A 1008 -51.70 16.12 -27.80
CA ASN A 1008 -52.09 14.73 -28.13
C ASN A 1008 -50.88 13.85 -28.49
N ILE A 1009 -49.86 14.40 -29.15
CA ILE A 1009 -48.60 13.72 -29.45
C ILE A 1009 -47.86 13.44 -28.13
N VAL A 1010 -47.75 14.44 -27.25
CA VAL A 1010 -47.13 14.32 -25.93
C VAL A 1010 -47.83 13.27 -25.08
N GLU A 1011 -49.17 13.27 -25.04
CA GLU A 1011 -49.94 12.27 -24.28
C GLU A 1011 -49.67 10.84 -24.77
N LYS A 1012 -49.52 10.63 -26.08
CA LYS A 1012 -49.17 9.31 -26.64
C LYS A 1012 -47.73 8.91 -26.37
N LEU A 1013 -46.81 9.86 -26.34
CA LEU A 1013 -45.38 9.62 -26.14
C LEU A 1013 -45.04 9.36 -24.67
N SER A 1014 -45.57 10.19 -23.77
CA SER A 1014 -45.15 10.29 -22.37
C SER A 1014 -46.29 10.10 -21.37
N GLY A 1015 -47.54 10.00 -21.83
CA GLY A 1015 -48.71 9.76 -21.00
C GLY A 1015 -49.47 11.02 -20.58
N ASN A 1016 -50.62 10.81 -19.95
CA ASN A 1016 -51.51 11.88 -19.52
C ASN A 1016 -50.93 12.66 -18.33
N GLN A 1017 -50.61 13.93 -18.56
CA GLN A 1017 -49.95 14.79 -17.56
C GLN A 1017 -50.82 15.03 -16.32
N SER A 1018 -52.13 15.16 -16.48
CA SER A 1018 -53.05 15.39 -15.36
C SER A 1018 -53.10 14.20 -14.41
N LYS A 1019 -53.00 12.97 -14.93
CA LYS A 1019 -52.86 11.76 -14.09
C LYS A 1019 -51.52 11.73 -13.36
N ALA A 1020 -50.42 12.08 -14.05
CA ALA A 1020 -49.08 12.10 -13.47
C ALA A 1020 -48.94 13.04 -12.27
N VAL A 1021 -49.57 14.22 -12.31
CA VAL A 1021 -49.54 15.22 -11.21
C VAL A 1021 -50.07 14.67 -9.88
N VAL A 1022 -51.00 13.72 -9.92
CA VAL A 1022 -51.58 13.08 -8.72
C VAL A 1022 -51.03 11.68 -8.46
N GLY A 1023 -49.95 11.28 -9.15
CA GLY A 1023 -49.35 9.95 -9.02
C GLY A 1023 -50.21 8.80 -9.57
N GLN A 1024 -51.20 9.09 -10.43
CA GLN A 1024 -51.98 8.06 -11.11
C GLN A 1024 -51.27 7.57 -12.37
N GLU A 1025 -51.16 6.26 -12.55
CA GLU A 1025 -50.52 5.71 -13.75
C GLU A 1025 -51.36 6.01 -15.00
N PRO A 1026 -50.78 6.61 -16.05
CA PRO A 1026 -51.45 6.77 -17.33
C PRO A 1026 -51.55 5.43 -18.06
N GLU A 1027 -52.34 5.39 -19.13
CA GLU A 1027 -52.35 4.23 -20.03
C GLU A 1027 -50.93 3.96 -20.58
N PRO A 1028 -50.55 2.68 -20.81
CA PRO A 1028 -49.21 2.34 -21.27
C PRO A 1028 -48.78 3.07 -22.54
N ASN A 1029 -47.78 3.95 -22.40
CA ASN A 1029 -47.26 4.79 -23.49
C ASN A 1029 -45.88 4.33 -24.01
N ILE A 1030 -45.36 5.00 -25.04
CA ILE A 1030 -44.10 4.64 -25.70
C ILE A 1030 -42.92 4.72 -24.72
N THR A 1031 -42.79 5.82 -23.98
CA THR A 1031 -41.70 6.05 -23.04
C THR A 1031 -41.70 5.02 -21.91
N GLN A 1032 -42.88 4.72 -21.35
CA GLN A 1032 -43.02 3.69 -20.32
C GLN A 1032 -42.64 2.29 -20.85
N ARG A 1033 -43.09 1.92 -22.04
CA ARG A 1033 -42.75 0.62 -22.65
C ARG A 1033 -41.26 0.50 -22.91
N LEU A 1034 -40.64 1.56 -23.41
CA LEU A 1034 -39.21 1.61 -23.67
C LEU A 1034 -38.41 1.51 -22.37
N GLY A 1035 -38.81 2.24 -21.32
CA GLY A 1035 -38.21 2.14 -19.99
C GLY A 1035 -38.32 0.73 -19.40
N LYS A 1036 -39.48 0.06 -19.53
CA LYS A 1036 -39.64 -1.34 -19.06
C LYS A 1036 -38.73 -2.32 -19.83
N VAL A 1037 -38.58 -2.14 -21.14
CA VAL A 1037 -37.66 -2.96 -21.94
C VAL A 1037 -36.22 -2.67 -21.56
N GLY A 1038 -35.84 -1.39 -21.42
CA GLY A 1038 -34.51 -0.95 -21.01
C GLY A 1038 -34.09 -1.55 -19.66
N ILE A 1039 -34.90 -1.41 -18.62
CA ILE A 1039 -34.67 -2.03 -17.31
C ILE A 1039 -34.52 -3.56 -17.44
N GLY A 1040 -35.40 -4.20 -18.23
CA GLY A 1040 -35.42 -5.65 -18.38
C GLY A 1040 -34.18 -6.25 -19.08
N VAL A 1041 -33.43 -5.44 -19.85
CA VAL A 1041 -32.26 -5.92 -20.61
C VAL A 1041 -30.95 -5.21 -20.27
N GLY A 1042 -30.97 -4.10 -19.54
CA GLY A 1042 -29.81 -3.26 -19.25
C GLY A 1042 -28.74 -3.91 -18.37
N LEU A 1043 -29.14 -4.84 -17.49
CA LEU A 1043 -28.24 -5.54 -16.56
C LEU A 1043 -28.23 -7.07 -16.79
N SER A 1044 -28.47 -7.52 -18.02
CA SER A 1044 -28.70 -8.94 -18.29
C SER A 1044 -28.03 -9.46 -19.55
N ALA A 1045 -27.17 -10.47 -19.35
CA ALA A 1045 -26.61 -11.29 -20.42
C ALA A 1045 -27.53 -12.45 -20.86
N TYR A 1046 -28.73 -12.60 -20.25
CA TYR A 1046 -29.69 -13.65 -20.61
C TYR A 1046 -30.34 -13.39 -21.97
N GLY A 1047 -30.47 -12.12 -22.35
CA GLY A 1047 -31.12 -11.70 -23.60
C GLY A 1047 -32.60 -11.38 -23.47
N PRO A 1048 -33.23 -10.87 -24.55
CA PRO A 1048 -34.60 -10.41 -24.52
C PRO A 1048 -35.60 -11.58 -24.40
N THR A 1049 -36.49 -11.49 -23.43
CA THR A 1049 -37.63 -12.41 -23.30
C THR A 1049 -38.62 -12.20 -24.46
N LYS A 1050 -39.55 -13.14 -24.64
CA LYS A 1050 -40.66 -12.98 -25.59
C LYS A 1050 -41.44 -11.69 -25.33
N THR A 1051 -41.67 -11.37 -24.05
CA THR A 1051 -42.34 -10.14 -23.62
C THR A 1051 -41.54 -8.90 -24.01
N HIS A 1052 -40.21 -8.88 -23.78
CA HIS A 1052 -39.38 -7.72 -24.19
C HIS A 1052 -39.50 -7.45 -25.70
N ARG A 1053 -39.46 -8.51 -26.53
CA ARG A 1053 -39.60 -8.38 -27.98
C ARG A 1053 -40.98 -7.84 -28.39
N GLN A 1054 -42.05 -8.31 -27.74
CA GLN A 1054 -43.41 -7.84 -27.99
C GLN A 1054 -43.60 -6.38 -27.57
N VAL A 1055 -43.18 -6.03 -26.34
CA VAL A 1055 -43.33 -4.67 -25.80
C VAL A 1055 -42.54 -3.66 -26.63
N LEU A 1056 -41.31 -4.01 -27.05
CA LEU A 1056 -40.54 -3.17 -27.97
C LEU A 1056 -41.26 -3.00 -29.31
N GLY A 1057 -41.80 -4.08 -29.86
CA GLY A 1057 -42.59 -4.02 -31.09
C GLY A 1057 -43.82 -3.09 -30.99
N TYR A 1058 -44.53 -3.12 -29.85
CA TYR A 1058 -45.64 -2.19 -29.61
C TYR A 1058 -45.17 -0.74 -29.51
N ALA A 1059 -44.02 -0.49 -28.85
CA ALA A 1059 -43.46 0.85 -28.75
C ALA A 1059 -43.04 1.40 -30.12
N GLU A 1060 -42.41 0.58 -30.98
CA GLU A 1060 -42.04 0.96 -32.34
C GLU A 1060 -43.26 1.26 -33.22
N GLN A 1061 -44.30 0.44 -33.13
CA GLN A 1061 -45.54 0.64 -33.88
C GLN A 1061 -46.22 1.95 -33.50
N ASP A 1062 -46.36 2.22 -32.20
CA ASP A 1062 -46.99 3.46 -31.72
C ASP A 1062 -46.11 4.67 -32.04
N PHE A 1063 -44.79 4.55 -31.92
CA PHE A 1063 -43.85 5.62 -32.23
C PHE A 1063 -43.83 5.99 -33.70
N ALA A 1064 -44.03 5.04 -34.62
CA ALA A 1064 -44.13 5.35 -36.05
C ALA A 1064 -45.25 6.35 -36.35
N VAL A 1065 -46.42 6.19 -35.70
CA VAL A 1065 -47.57 7.11 -35.83
C VAL A 1065 -47.26 8.47 -35.20
N VAL A 1066 -46.66 8.49 -34.01
CA VAL A 1066 -46.27 9.74 -33.33
C VAL A 1066 -45.25 10.52 -34.15
N ARG A 1067 -44.23 9.85 -34.70
CA ARG A 1067 -43.18 10.45 -35.52
C ARG A 1067 -43.74 11.12 -36.78
N GLU A 1068 -44.65 10.46 -37.50
CA GLU A 1068 -45.26 11.03 -38.70
C GLU A 1068 -46.03 12.32 -38.39
N ARG A 1069 -46.85 12.30 -37.32
CA ARG A 1069 -47.60 13.47 -36.86
C ARG A 1069 -46.68 14.61 -36.41
N LEU A 1070 -45.62 14.29 -35.66
CA LEU A 1070 -44.65 15.27 -35.18
C LEU A 1070 -43.86 15.92 -36.32
N VAL A 1071 -43.39 15.13 -37.29
CA VAL A 1071 -42.70 15.65 -38.49
C VAL A 1071 -43.60 16.60 -39.26
N LYS A 1072 -44.86 16.20 -39.53
CA LYS A 1072 -45.83 17.05 -40.21
C LYS A 1072 -46.10 18.36 -39.45
N LEU A 1073 -46.22 18.28 -38.12
CA LEU A 1073 -46.41 19.45 -37.28
C LEU A 1073 -45.20 20.39 -37.33
N LYS A 1074 -43.99 19.84 -37.23
CA LYS A 1074 -42.72 20.57 -37.19
C LYS A 1074 -42.35 21.22 -38.51
N ASP A 1075 -42.46 20.48 -39.60
CA ASP A 1075 -41.86 20.86 -40.88
C ASP A 1075 -42.86 21.53 -41.82
N GLU A 1076 -44.18 21.35 -41.60
CA GLU A 1076 -45.24 21.92 -42.45
C GLU A 1076 -46.16 22.87 -41.67
N ALA A 1077 -46.83 22.37 -40.63
CA ALA A 1077 -47.99 23.08 -40.06
C ALA A 1077 -47.61 24.29 -39.20
N VAL A 1078 -46.62 24.15 -38.30
CA VAL A 1078 -46.14 25.28 -37.48
C VAL A 1078 -45.44 26.36 -38.32
N PRO A 1079 -44.57 26.01 -39.30
CA PRO A 1079 -44.03 27.00 -40.24
C PRO A 1079 -45.10 27.72 -41.06
N ALA A 1080 -46.15 27.02 -41.51
CA ALA A 1080 -47.26 27.64 -42.23
C ALA A 1080 -48.03 28.65 -41.36
N LEU A 1081 -48.28 28.31 -40.09
CA LEU A 1081 -48.89 29.25 -39.14
C LEU A 1081 -47.99 30.47 -38.91
N GLU A 1082 -46.68 30.28 -38.72
CA GLU A 1082 -45.73 31.38 -38.56
C GLU A 1082 -45.73 32.31 -39.77
N ALA A 1083 -45.71 31.76 -40.99
CA ALA A 1083 -45.78 32.55 -42.22
C ALA A 1083 -47.06 33.39 -42.29
N ALA A 1084 -48.22 32.81 -41.93
CA ALA A 1084 -49.49 33.50 -41.90
C ALA A 1084 -49.53 34.62 -40.81
N ILE A 1085 -48.89 34.40 -39.66
CA ILE A 1085 -48.75 35.43 -38.61
C ILE A 1085 -47.88 36.60 -39.10
N ILE A 1086 -46.77 36.30 -39.78
CA ILE A 1086 -45.89 37.33 -40.36
C ILE A 1086 -46.63 38.12 -41.45
N GLU A 1087 -47.39 37.46 -42.32
CA GLU A 1087 -48.23 38.11 -43.34
C GLU A 1087 -49.30 39.02 -42.70
N ALA A 1088 -49.84 38.62 -41.55
CA ALA A 1088 -50.77 39.42 -40.73
C ALA A 1088 -50.08 40.55 -39.93
N GLY A 1089 -48.76 40.75 -40.11
CA GLY A 1089 -47.98 41.82 -39.49
C GLY A 1089 -47.46 41.51 -38.07
N GLY A 1090 -47.49 40.26 -37.64
CA GLY A 1090 -46.91 39.80 -36.38
C GLY A 1090 -45.38 39.68 -36.43
N PRO A 1091 -44.68 39.76 -35.28
CA PRO A 1091 -43.23 39.63 -35.22
C PRO A 1091 -42.76 38.19 -35.41
N VAL A 1092 -41.50 38.03 -35.83
CA VAL A 1092 -40.81 36.73 -35.94
C VAL A 1092 -40.50 36.18 -34.55
N VAL A 1093 -40.60 34.85 -34.37
CA VAL A 1093 -40.41 34.17 -33.08
C VAL A 1093 -39.21 33.21 -33.15
N GLY A 1094 -38.23 33.35 -32.26
CA GLY A 1094 -37.08 32.44 -32.18
C GLY A 1094 -36.11 32.53 -33.38
N ALA A 1095 -35.33 31.47 -33.62
CA ALA A 1095 -34.33 31.38 -34.70
C ALA A 1095 -34.96 31.16 -36.08
N GLY A 1096 -35.88 32.03 -36.49
CA GLY A 1096 -36.36 32.13 -37.87
C GLY A 1096 -35.31 32.76 -38.79
N PRO A 1097 -35.51 32.76 -40.13
CA PRO A 1097 -34.61 33.43 -41.06
C PRO A 1097 -34.47 34.92 -40.67
N ILE A 1098 -33.22 35.41 -40.58
CA ILE A 1098 -32.92 36.81 -40.27
C ILE A 1098 -33.58 37.68 -41.33
N PRO A 1099 -34.61 38.48 -40.99
CA PRO A 1099 -35.28 39.29 -42.00
C PRO A 1099 -34.32 40.35 -42.54
N ALA A 1100 -34.34 40.58 -43.85
CA ALA A 1100 -33.58 41.68 -44.45
C ALA A 1100 -34.10 43.01 -43.89
N ALA A 1101 -33.21 43.87 -43.40
CA ALA A 1101 -33.57 45.20 -42.95
C ALA A 1101 -34.12 46.01 -44.14
N GLY A 1102 -35.43 46.16 -44.22
CA GLY A 1102 -36.08 47.05 -45.17
C GLY A 1102 -35.65 48.51 -44.91
N PRO A 1103 -35.58 49.37 -45.95
CA PRO A 1103 -35.18 50.75 -45.76
C PRO A 1103 -36.16 51.48 -44.84
N VAL A 1104 -35.61 52.25 -43.90
CA VAL A 1104 -36.34 53.20 -43.06
C VAL A 1104 -37.08 54.18 -43.99
N ARG A 1105 -38.41 54.16 -43.99
CA ARG A 1105 -39.19 55.24 -44.61
C ARG A 1105 -39.00 56.49 -43.75
N GLN A 1106 -38.27 57.47 -44.28
CA GLN A 1106 -38.48 58.86 -43.93
C GLN A 1106 -39.82 59.30 -44.55
N GLU A 1107 -40.85 59.41 -43.71
CA GLU A 1107 -41.72 60.59 -43.55
C GLU A 1107 -42.77 60.31 -42.47
#